data_AF-M8BEH9-F1
#
_entry.id   AF-M8BEH9-F1
#
_cell.length_a   1.000
_cell.length_b   1.000
_cell.length_c   1.000
_cell.angle_alpha   90.00
_cell.angle_beta   90.00
_cell.angle_gamma   90.00
#
_symmetry.space_group_name_H-M   'P 1'
#
loop_
_entity.id
_entity.type
_entity.pdbx_description
1 polymer ?
#
loop_
_entity_poly.entity_id
_entity_poly.type
_entity_poly.pdbx_seq_one_letter_code
_entity_poly.pdbx_strand_id
1 'polypeptide(L)'
;MATANADAAEVERLYELGDRLSSAKDKSQHAADYEAIIASVKGQNVKAKQLAAQLIPRYFRSFPALGTFAMEAMFDLVEMEELAIRIQAIRGFPLLGKDAEFISKIADILGQLLTSGTAFLLSFLSSNVKCGYASQVLSCISEENVERDAVHKALMSLIRQDVKNSLQPLFKHVESGSEIREKIICFLRDKVFPVKAELLKPQAEMERYITDLIKKSVQDVTGLEFKLFMDFLRSLSIFGDTAPRESFQELIEIIQAQADLDAQFDVSDIDHIERWTSCIYMALPIFTRGASSSKFLNYFAKQIVPVFDKVHLALGETKVGPRDDLGMLRIISHLGKDPTSDQNPHHHGMEIAVLWVAAQAGRSHGGAARGEAHGAELGDGSNPNSGPLVWKETNRTRGGGVEWIPEEKKLDLLKTVAASSPYAVAQDSRQLLPSVVQLLKKYMPGKKVDDINHNYVECLLYTFHHLAHKTPNTTNSLCGYKIVTGQPSDRLGEDFSEHYKDFIERLTGTEDTVRAASKRLTQGMADFNKAISSAKTEEEKTKIKADQQKSTMTMRSYNNILAMSQPLHGKSPLFIGDKKITLSWMEQPKKPAASTAGGKRTQPASNGNAPLNKKGRGDGGMHNQLVNRAFEGLPRGGGRGSGRGRGRGGRGRGWGYR
;
A
#
# COMPACT_ATOMS: atom_id res chain seq x y z
N MET A 1 39.23 10.09 -47.04
CA MET A 1 40.27 11.11 -46.82
C MET A 1 39.67 12.52 -46.83
N ALA A 2 39.06 13.00 -47.93
CA ALA A 2 38.49 14.35 -47.98
C ALA A 2 37.31 14.60 -47.00
N THR A 3 36.41 13.62 -46.84
CA THR A 3 35.28 13.70 -45.89
C THR A 3 35.74 13.72 -44.44
N ALA A 4 36.64 12.81 -44.05
CA ALA A 4 37.21 12.77 -42.69
C ALA A 4 37.96 14.06 -42.30
N ASN A 5 38.61 14.73 -43.27
CA ASN A 5 39.26 16.02 -43.02
C ASN A 5 38.25 17.16 -42.86
N ALA A 6 37.14 17.14 -43.60
CA ALA A 6 36.05 18.10 -43.44
C ALA A 6 35.32 17.91 -42.09
N ASP A 7 35.09 16.66 -41.68
CA ASP A 7 34.48 16.33 -40.40
C ASP A 7 35.35 16.77 -39.20
N ALA A 8 36.66 16.63 -39.31
CA ALA A 8 37.59 17.12 -38.29
C ALA A 8 37.58 18.65 -38.19
N ALA A 9 37.58 19.34 -39.33
CA ALA A 9 37.53 20.80 -39.39
C ALA A 9 36.23 21.39 -38.82
N GLU A 10 35.09 20.73 -39.03
CA GLU A 10 33.81 21.15 -38.45
C GLU A 10 33.80 21.07 -36.92
N VAL A 11 34.37 20.00 -36.35
CA VAL A 11 34.49 19.82 -34.89
C VAL A 11 35.47 20.84 -34.30
N GLU A 12 36.62 21.06 -34.94
CA GLU A 12 37.60 22.07 -34.51
C GLU A 12 36.99 23.47 -34.49
N ARG A 13 36.23 23.83 -35.53
CA ARG A 13 35.51 25.10 -35.59
C ARG A 13 34.52 25.27 -34.43
N LEU A 14 33.82 24.20 -34.02
CA LEU A 14 32.92 24.25 -32.87
C LEU A 14 33.66 24.44 -31.55
N TYR A 15 34.87 23.87 -31.39
CA TYR A 15 35.72 24.16 -30.24
C TYR A 15 36.15 25.63 -30.22
N GLU A 16 36.59 26.18 -31.35
CA GLU A 16 36.97 27.60 -31.45
C GLU A 16 35.80 28.54 -31.13
N LEU A 17 34.59 28.22 -31.63
CA LEU A 17 33.36 28.94 -31.29
C LEU A 17 33.08 28.87 -29.78
N GLY A 18 33.18 27.68 -29.20
CA GLY A 18 33.00 27.44 -27.77
C GLY A 18 34.01 28.20 -26.91
N ASP A 19 35.27 28.26 -27.33
CA ASP A 19 36.36 28.95 -26.62
C ASP A 19 36.21 30.46 -26.69
N ARG A 20 35.83 31.01 -27.86
CA ARG A 20 35.50 32.44 -28.02
C ARG A 20 34.34 32.85 -27.11
N LEU A 21 33.27 32.06 -27.06
CA LEU A 21 32.16 32.30 -26.14
C LEU A 21 32.57 32.17 -24.65
N SER A 22 33.47 31.24 -24.33
CA SER A 22 33.94 31.03 -22.96
C SER A 22 34.80 32.21 -22.46
N SER A 23 35.66 32.74 -23.33
CA SER A 23 36.63 33.80 -23.06
C SER A 23 36.04 35.21 -23.18
N ALA A 24 34.88 35.34 -23.84
CA ALA A 24 34.17 36.61 -23.96
C ALA A 24 33.73 37.16 -22.59
N LYS A 25 34.11 38.42 -22.33
CA LYS A 25 33.66 39.20 -21.15
C LYS A 25 32.17 39.48 -21.21
N ASP A 26 31.69 39.92 -22.37
CA ASP A 26 30.27 40.09 -22.67
C ASP A 26 29.87 39.12 -23.77
N LYS A 27 29.19 38.04 -23.37
CA LYS A 27 28.77 36.98 -24.28
C LYS A 27 27.68 37.44 -25.24
N SER A 28 26.87 38.43 -24.88
CA SER A 28 25.73 38.87 -25.69
C SER A 28 26.14 39.41 -27.07
N GLN A 29 27.37 39.91 -27.19
CA GLN A 29 27.94 40.45 -28.44
C GLN A 29 28.32 39.36 -29.45
N HIS A 30 28.38 38.10 -29.02
CA HIS A 30 28.78 36.95 -29.84
C HIS A 30 27.59 36.11 -30.33
N ALA A 31 26.45 36.77 -30.64
CA ALA A 31 25.23 36.08 -31.05
C ALA A 31 25.43 35.22 -32.32
N ALA A 32 26.22 35.70 -33.29
CA ALA A 32 26.54 34.96 -34.51
C ALA A 32 27.34 33.68 -34.22
N ASP A 33 28.23 33.69 -33.23
CA ASP A 33 28.99 32.51 -32.84
C ASP A 33 28.05 31.46 -32.20
N TYR A 34 27.07 31.91 -31.39
CA TYR A 34 26.06 31.02 -30.82
C TYR A 34 25.08 30.46 -31.87
N GLU A 35 24.66 31.28 -32.83
CA GLU A 35 23.82 30.86 -33.97
C GLU A 35 24.52 29.80 -34.82
N ALA A 36 25.83 29.96 -35.08
CA ALA A 36 26.63 28.96 -35.79
C ALA A 36 26.70 27.62 -35.05
N ILE A 37 26.77 27.64 -33.71
CA ILE A 37 26.70 26.42 -32.90
C ILE A 37 25.33 25.75 -33.04
N ILE A 38 24.23 26.50 -32.97
CA ILE A 38 22.87 25.95 -33.14
C ILE A 38 22.71 25.34 -34.55
N ALA A 39 23.18 26.03 -35.59
CA ALA A 39 23.06 25.57 -36.97
C ALA A 39 23.80 24.24 -37.23
N SER A 40 24.87 23.96 -36.48
CA SER A 40 25.65 22.71 -36.64
C SER A 40 24.86 21.44 -36.32
N VAL A 41 23.74 21.54 -35.60
CA VAL A 41 22.82 20.42 -35.33
C VAL A 41 22.25 19.82 -36.62
N LYS A 42 22.09 20.63 -37.67
CA LYS A 42 21.59 20.21 -38.98
C LYS A 42 22.66 19.56 -39.86
N GLY A 43 23.92 19.52 -39.43
CA GLY A 43 25.02 18.87 -40.14
C GLY A 43 24.88 17.35 -40.21
N GLN A 44 25.85 16.67 -40.85
CA GLN A 44 25.90 15.20 -40.91
C GLN A 44 26.86 14.60 -39.88
N ASN A 45 27.73 15.42 -39.29
CA ASN A 45 28.80 14.97 -38.42
C ASN A 45 28.32 14.69 -36.98
N VAL A 46 28.38 13.42 -36.59
CA VAL A 46 27.94 12.93 -35.27
C VAL A 46 28.69 13.60 -34.12
N LYS A 47 30.02 13.80 -34.25
CA LYS A 47 30.84 14.42 -33.19
C LYS A 47 30.54 15.91 -33.06
N ALA A 48 30.30 16.58 -34.19
CA ALA A 48 29.89 17.99 -34.19
C ALA A 48 28.54 18.17 -33.49
N LYS A 49 27.55 17.32 -33.80
CA LYS A 49 26.25 17.31 -33.12
C LYS A 49 26.37 17.02 -31.62
N GLN A 50 27.21 16.06 -31.23
CA GLN A 50 27.43 15.73 -29.82
C GLN A 50 28.07 16.91 -29.07
N LEU A 51 28.99 17.64 -29.70
CA LEU A 51 29.59 18.85 -29.13
C LEU A 51 28.58 20.00 -29.08
N ALA A 52 27.76 20.19 -30.13
CA ALA A 52 26.68 21.17 -30.15
C ALA A 52 25.69 20.95 -29.00
N ALA A 53 25.30 19.69 -28.73
CA ALA A 53 24.45 19.32 -27.61
C ALA A 53 25.03 19.71 -26.22
N GLN A 54 26.36 19.88 -26.11
CA GLN A 54 27.03 20.39 -24.90
C GLN A 54 27.05 21.92 -24.84
N LEU A 55 27.32 22.55 -25.98
CA LEU A 55 27.56 24.00 -26.05
C LEU A 55 26.26 24.80 -26.06
N ILE A 56 25.20 24.31 -26.73
CA ILE A 56 23.90 25.01 -26.83
C ILE A 56 23.34 25.32 -25.43
N PRO A 57 23.21 24.35 -24.50
CA PRO A 57 22.63 24.61 -23.18
C PRO A 57 23.55 25.42 -22.27
N ARG A 58 24.87 25.30 -22.46
CA ARG A 58 25.88 26.01 -21.66
C ARG A 58 25.79 27.53 -21.81
N TYR A 59 25.51 28.01 -23.02
CA TYR A 59 25.49 29.45 -23.33
C TYR A 59 24.09 30.03 -23.49
N PHE A 60 23.05 29.20 -23.42
CA PHE A 60 21.65 29.57 -23.61
C PHE A 60 21.21 30.83 -22.86
N ARG A 61 21.56 30.94 -21.57
CA ARG A 61 21.17 32.08 -20.72
C ARG A 61 21.71 33.43 -21.20
N SER A 62 22.80 33.42 -21.97
CA SER A 62 23.42 34.64 -22.51
C SER A 62 22.72 35.15 -23.79
N PHE A 63 21.86 34.34 -24.42
CA PHE A 63 21.26 34.65 -25.72
C PHE A 63 19.74 34.43 -25.73
N PRO A 64 18.96 35.22 -24.96
CA PRO A 64 17.52 35.02 -24.83
C PRO A 64 16.76 35.15 -26.16
N ALA A 65 17.24 35.96 -27.11
CA ALA A 65 16.61 36.14 -28.42
C ALA A 65 16.69 34.89 -29.32
N LEU A 66 17.67 34.03 -29.09
CA LEU A 66 17.86 32.78 -29.83
C LEU A 66 17.28 31.56 -29.09
N GLY A 67 16.53 31.79 -28.02
CA GLY A 67 16.09 30.73 -27.10
C GLY A 67 15.16 29.70 -27.74
N THR A 68 14.24 30.12 -28.61
CA THR A 68 13.34 29.19 -29.33
C THR A 68 14.11 28.27 -30.27
N PHE A 69 14.99 28.84 -31.10
CA PHE A 69 15.84 28.08 -32.03
C PHE A 69 16.78 27.11 -31.30
N ALA A 70 17.36 27.55 -30.17
CA ALA A 70 18.22 26.71 -29.34
C ALA A 70 17.46 25.51 -28.75
N MET A 71 16.21 25.70 -28.32
CA MET A 71 15.39 24.61 -27.82
C MET A 71 14.93 23.65 -28.90
N GLU A 72 14.47 24.14 -30.04
CA GLU A 72 14.08 23.31 -31.19
C GLU A 72 15.24 22.41 -31.61
N ALA A 73 16.45 22.98 -31.73
CA ALA A 73 17.65 22.20 -32.01
C ALA A 73 17.95 21.14 -30.95
N MET A 74 17.66 21.40 -29.67
CA MET A 74 17.84 20.43 -28.59
C MET A 74 16.78 19.32 -28.60
N PHE A 75 15.56 19.61 -29.06
CA PHE A 75 14.54 18.59 -29.30
C PHE A 75 14.90 17.71 -30.51
N ASP A 76 15.40 18.30 -31.59
CA ASP A 76 15.91 17.52 -32.72
C ASP A 76 17.02 16.56 -32.27
N LEU A 77 17.95 17.02 -31.42
CA LEU A 77 19.05 16.21 -30.90
C LEU A 77 18.60 15.05 -30.02
N VAL A 78 17.50 15.18 -29.27
CA VAL A 78 17.01 14.09 -28.41
C VAL A 78 16.26 13.01 -29.18
N GLU A 79 15.81 13.29 -30.40
CA GLU A 79 15.15 12.32 -31.27
C GLU A 79 16.13 11.58 -32.20
N MET A 80 17.44 11.84 -32.09
CA MET A 80 18.47 11.22 -32.93
C MET A 80 18.70 9.74 -32.62
N GLU A 81 19.05 8.95 -33.64
CA GLU A 81 19.36 7.52 -33.51
C GLU A 81 20.59 7.27 -32.61
N GLU A 82 21.55 8.19 -32.62
CA GLU A 82 22.79 8.09 -31.86
C GLU A 82 22.60 8.36 -30.37
N LEU A 83 22.73 7.30 -29.56
CA LEU A 83 22.57 7.34 -28.10
C LEU A 83 23.44 8.41 -27.42
N ALA A 84 24.68 8.56 -27.86
CA ALA A 84 25.63 9.52 -27.28
C ALA A 84 25.18 10.97 -27.47
N ILE A 85 24.49 11.27 -28.58
CA ILE A 85 23.89 12.58 -28.85
C ILE A 85 22.68 12.78 -27.93
N ARG A 86 21.76 11.81 -27.88
CA ARG A 86 20.56 11.89 -27.03
C ARG A 86 20.90 12.10 -25.56
N ILE A 87 21.82 11.31 -25.00
CA ILE A 87 22.27 11.45 -23.60
C ILE A 87 22.78 12.86 -23.33
N GLN A 88 23.51 13.44 -24.29
CA GLN A 88 24.09 14.76 -24.11
C GLN A 88 23.04 15.87 -24.20
N ALA A 89 22.07 15.72 -25.10
CA ALA A 89 20.90 16.59 -25.17
C ALA A 89 20.09 16.52 -23.86
N ILE A 90 19.82 15.31 -23.37
CA ILE A 90 19.08 15.03 -22.12
C ILE A 90 19.73 15.73 -20.92
N ARG A 91 21.05 15.61 -20.78
CA ARG A 91 21.82 16.27 -19.70
C ARG A 91 21.81 17.80 -19.82
N GLY A 92 21.62 18.31 -21.04
CA GLY A 92 21.56 19.74 -21.34
C GLY A 92 20.23 20.41 -20.98
N PHE A 93 19.11 19.67 -21.07
CA PHE A 93 17.77 20.23 -20.88
C PHE A 93 17.56 21.04 -19.59
N PRO A 94 18.04 20.61 -18.40
CA PRO A 94 17.86 21.39 -17.18
C PRO A 94 18.52 22.78 -17.22
N LEU A 95 19.46 23.02 -18.13
CA LEU A 95 20.09 24.35 -18.31
C LEU A 95 19.24 25.30 -19.15
N LEU A 96 18.31 24.75 -19.94
CA LEU A 96 17.36 25.48 -20.80
C LEU A 96 16.08 25.90 -20.06
N GLY A 97 15.88 25.42 -18.83
CA GLY A 97 14.73 25.75 -17.97
C GLY A 97 14.75 27.21 -17.51
N LYS A 98 14.38 28.13 -18.41
CA LYS A 98 14.34 29.58 -18.16
C LYS A 98 12.94 30.06 -17.79
N ASP A 99 11.95 29.64 -18.57
CA ASP A 99 10.55 30.06 -18.42
C ASP A 99 9.63 28.84 -18.22
N ALA A 100 8.50 29.05 -17.57
CA ALA A 100 7.53 28.00 -17.21
C ALA A 100 7.10 27.13 -18.42
N GLU A 101 6.96 27.75 -19.59
CA GLU A 101 6.59 27.06 -20.83
C GLU A 101 7.68 26.06 -21.26
N PHE A 102 8.95 26.45 -21.16
CA PHE A 102 10.08 25.62 -21.56
C PHE A 102 10.23 24.45 -20.59
N ILE A 103 10.10 24.73 -19.29
CA ILE A 103 10.11 23.68 -18.25
C ILE A 103 9.02 22.64 -18.51
N SER A 104 7.80 23.09 -18.80
CA SER A 104 6.67 22.20 -19.08
C SER A 104 6.92 21.32 -20.31
N LYS A 105 7.39 21.91 -21.43
CA LYS A 105 7.72 21.16 -22.65
C LYS A 105 8.86 20.16 -22.43
N ILE A 106 9.91 20.56 -21.73
CA ILE A 106 11.04 19.68 -21.42
C ILE A 106 10.61 18.53 -20.51
N ALA A 107 9.81 18.80 -19.48
CA ALA A 107 9.31 17.77 -18.57
C ALA A 107 8.42 16.76 -19.30
N ASP A 108 7.60 17.22 -20.25
CA ASP A 108 6.78 16.37 -21.10
C ASP A 108 7.63 15.40 -21.92
N ILE A 109 8.62 15.91 -22.67
CA ILE A 109 9.52 15.11 -23.52
C ILE A 109 10.35 14.14 -22.67
N LEU A 110 10.93 14.61 -21.56
CA LEU A 110 11.68 13.74 -20.65
C LEU A 110 10.80 12.66 -20.02
N GLY A 111 9.52 12.95 -19.76
CA GLY A 111 8.54 11.96 -19.30
C GLY A 111 8.31 10.86 -20.33
N GLN A 112 8.23 11.20 -21.62
CA GLN A 112 8.10 10.23 -22.71
C GLN A 112 9.33 9.33 -22.86
N LEU A 113 10.53 9.86 -22.56
CA LEU A 113 11.80 9.12 -22.61
C LEU A 113 12.04 8.20 -21.41
N LEU A 114 11.15 8.18 -20.42
CA LEU A 114 11.25 7.18 -19.34
C LEU A 114 11.07 5.78 -19.95
N THR A 115 12.09 4.93 -19.84
CA THR A 115 12.02 3.50 -20.15
C THR A 115 11.89 2.70 -18.86
N SER A 116 11.08 1.64 -18.84
CA SER A 116 10.93 0.79 -17.66
C SER A 116 12.27 0.13 -17.33
N GLY A 117 12.66 0.19 -16.06
CA GLY A 117 13.85 -0.49 -15.57
C GLY A 117 13.63 -1.99 -15.63
N THR A 118 14.37 -2.67 -16.49
CA THR A 118 14.52 -4.13 -16.54
C THR A 118 15.28 -4.68 -15.32
N ALA A 119 15.13 -4.06 -14.14
CA ALA A 119 15.73 -4.49 -12.88
C ALA A 119 15.28 -5.92 -12.50
N PHE A 120 14.07 -6.31 -12.91
CA PHE A 120 13.57 -7.68 -12.76
C PHE A 120 14.25 -8.67 -13.70
N LEU A 121 14.54 -8.26 -14.95
CA LEU A 121 15.33 -9.09 -15.86
C LEU A 121 16.79 -9.18 -15.41
N LEU A 122 17.36 -8.15 -14.77
CA LEU A 122 18.73 -8.20 -14.23
C LEU A 122 18.91 -9.27 -13.16
N SER A 123 17.97 -9.41 -12.21
CA SER A 123 18.05 -10.47 -11.19
C SER A 123 17.80 -11.86 -11.79
N PHE A 124 16.88 -11.95 -12.75
CA PHE A 124 16.53 -13.19 -13.43
C PHE A 124 17.63 -13.69 -14.38
N LEU A 125 18.22 -12.80 -15.18
CA LEU A 125 19.30 -13.10 -16.13
C LEU A 125 20.63 -13.37 -15.40
N SER A 126 20.94 -12.62 -14.34
CA SER A 126 22.13 -12.85 -13.48
C SER A 126 22.11 -14.24 -12.82
N SER A 127 20.92 -14.74 -12.51
CA SER A 127 20.76 -16.06 -11.88
C SER A 127 20.72 -17.23 -12.88
N ASN A 128 20.34 -17.00 -14.15
CA ASN A 128 19.95 -18.10 -15.06
C ASN A 128 20.62 -18.12 -16.44
N VAL A 129 21.49 -17.17 -16.83
CA VAL A 129 22.11 -17.18 -18.17
C VAL A 129 23.64 -17.35 -18.12
N LYS A 130 24.09 -18.60 -18.25
CA LYS A 130 25.44 -18.90 -18.78
C LYS A 130 25.34 -19.09 -20.28
N CYS A 131 25.38 -18.00 -21.06
CA CYS A 131 25.34 -18.08 -22.52
C CYS A 131 26.24 -17.02 -23.17
N GLY A 132 26.86 -17.37 -24.31
CA GLY A 132 27.76 -16.50 -25.09
C GLY A 132 27.13 -15.21 -25.65
N TYR A 133 25.81 -15.04 -25.55
CA TYR A 133 25.10 -13.78 -25.86
C TYR A 133 24.98 -12.85 -24.65
N ALA A 134 25.40 -13.27 -23.45
CA ALA A 134 25.31 -12.48 -22.23
C ALA A 134 26.01 -11.13 -22.38
N SER A 135 27.20 -11.07 -23.00
CA SER A 135 27.94 -9.81 -23.18
C SER A 135 27.21 -8.80 -24.07
N GLN A 136 26.50 -9.26 -25.10
CA GLN A 136 25.79 -8.40 -26.05
C GLN A 136 24.44 -7.94 -25.49
N VAL A 137 23.76 -8.82 -24.74
CA VAL A 137 22.58 -8.45 -23.95
C VAL A 137 22.96 -7.49 -22.82
N LEU A 138 24.11 -7.69 -22.15
CA LEU A 138 24.62 -6.79 -21.13
C LEU A 138 24.95 -5.40 -21.70
N SER A 139 25.53 -5.31 -22.90
CA SER A 139 25.88 -4.03 -23.53
C SER A 139 24.63 -3.23 -23.90
N CYS A 140 23.65 -3.85 -24.55
CA CYS A 140 22.38 -3.20 -24.89
C CYS A 140 21.63 -2.75 -23.62
N ILE A 141 21.59 -3.59 -22.59
CA ILE A 141 20.98 -3.24 -21.29
C ILE A 141 21.76 -2.10 -20.61
N SER A 142 23.10 -2.09 -20.69
CA SER A 142 23.91 -1.04 -20.09
C SER A 142 23.67 0.33 -20.74
N GLU A 143 23.51 0.36 -22.05
CA GLU A 143 23.27 1.58 -22.82
C GLU A 143 21.92 2.23 -22.50
N GLU A 144 20.84 1.43 -22.48
CA GLU A 144 19.51 1.87 -22.06
C GLU A 144 19.49 2.36 -20.60
N ASN A 145 20.31 1.75 -19.73
CA ASN A 145 20.43 2.18 -18.34
C ASN A 145 21.07 3.57 -18.22
N VAL A 146 22.08 3.89 -19.04
CA VAL A 146 22.74 5.21 -18.99
C VAL A 146 21.80 6.32 -19.46
N GLU A 147 21.03 6.08 -20.53
CA GLU A 147 20.02 7.04 -20.98
C GLU A 147 18.92 7.23 -19.94
N ARG A 148 18.39 6.14 -19.37
CA ARG A 148 17.41 6.21 -18.28
C ARG A 148 17.93 7.00 -17.08
N ASP A 149 19.18 6.78 -16.68
CA ASP A 149 19.79 7.52 -15.58
C ASP A 149 19.99 9.00 -15.91
N ALA A 150 20.30 9.33 -17.17
CA ALA A 150 20.36 10.71 -17.63
C ALA A 150 18.97 11.37 -17.55
N VAL A 151 17.92 10.69 -18.02
CA VAL A 151 16.53 11.17 -17.95
C VAL A 151 16.10 11.39 -16.50
N HIS A 152 16.33 10.41 -15.62
CA HIS A 152 16.01 10.55 -14.19
C HIS A 152 16.70 11.74 -13.54
N LYS A 153 18.00 11.95 -13.83
CA LYS A 153 18.76 13.09 -13.30
C LYS A 153 18.26 14.42 -13.87
N ALA A 154 17.96 14.46 -15.17
CA ALA A 154 17.43 15.64 -15.83
C ALA A 154 16.06 16.04 -15.26
N LEU A 155 15.12 15.09 -15.17
CA LEU A 155 13.79 15.30 -14.56
C LEU A 155 13.90 15.76 -13.11
N MET A 156 14.72 15.09 -12.29
CA MET A 156 14.90 15.51 -10.89
C MET A 156 15.54 16.90 -10.76
N SER A 157 16.43 17.28 -11.68
CA SER A 157 16.97 18.65 -11.72
C SER A 157 15.89 19.66 -12.09
N LEU A 158 15.04 19.33 -13.06
CA LEU A 158 13.96 20.21 -13.53
C LEU A 158 12.87 20.38 -12.46
N ILE A 159 12.46 19.30 -11.81
CA ILE A 159 11.50 19.32 -10.69
C ILE A 159 12.02 20.18 -9.53
N ARG A 160 13.32 20.15 -9.24
CA ARG A 160 13.92 21.02 -8.22
C ARG A 160 13.94 22.51 -8.62
N GLN A 161 13.96 22.81 -9.91
CA GLN A 161 13.87 24.19 -10.39
C GLN A 161 12.45 24.71 -10.30
N ASP A 162 11.48 23.92 -10.77
CA ASP A 162 10.06 24.27 -10.73
C ASP A 162 9.20 23.01 -10.62
N VAL A 163 8.69 22.76 -9.42
CA VAL A 163 7.91 21.57 -9.11
C VAL A 163 6.57 21.58 -9.87
N LYS A 164 5.90 22.74 -9.97
CA LYS A 164 4.55 22.80 -10.57
C LYS A 164 4.62 22.52 -12.06
N ASN A 165 5.45 23.26 -12.77
CA ASN A 165 5.55 23.14 -14.23
C ASN A 165 6.21 21.82 -14.67
N SER A 166 7.01 21.19 -13.80
CA SER A 166 7.59 19.87 -14.10
C SER A 166 6.64 18.70 -13.79
N LEU A 167 5.89 18.74 -12.68
CA LEU A 167 5.00 17.63 -12.32
C LEU A 167 3.72 17.63 -13.15
N GLN A 168 3.20 18.79 -13.54
CA GLN A 168 1.95 18.89 -14.31
C GLN A 168 1.92 18.02 -15.58
N PRO A 169 2.90 18.11 -16.51
CA PRO A 169 2.90 17.26 -17.70
C PRO A 169 3.06 15.77 -17.37
N LEU A 170 3.87 15.43 -16.37
CA LEU A 170 4.01 14.04 -15.92
C LEU A 170 2.68 13.46 -15.44
N PHE A 171 1.94 14.20 -14.61
CA PHE A 171 0.62 13.79 -14.13
C PHE A 171 -0.43 13.79 -15.25
N LYS A 172 -0.30 14.62 -16.30
CA LYS A 172 -1.17 14.57 -17.48
C LYS A 172 -1.02 13.25 -18.26
N HIS A 173 0.19 12.71 -18.35
CA HIS A 173 0.44 11.38 -18.92
C HIS A 173 -0.14 10.25 -18.05
N VAL A 174 -0.15 10.44 -16.73
CA VAL A 174 -0.83 9.53 -15.80
C VAL A 174 -2.33 9.59 -16.02
N GLU A 175 -2.94 10.78 -15.97
CA GLU A 175 -4.37 11.02 -16.15
C GLU A 175 -4.91 10.46 -17.48
N SER A 176 -4.17 10.65 -18.57
CA SER A 176 -4.58 10.20 -19.92
C SER A 176 -4.47 8.68 -20.16
N GLY A 177 -3.89 7.91 -19.22
CA GLY A 177 -3.70 6.47 -19.41
C GLY A 177 -2.69 6.11 -20.52
N SER A 178 -1.72 6.99 -20.78
CA SER A 178 -0.69 6.78 -21.80
C SER A 178 0.12 5.49 -21.59
N GLU A 179 0.73 4.95 -22.66
CA GLU A 179 1.60 3.76 -22.59
C GLU A 179 2.82 3.95 -21.66
N ILE A 180 3.16 5.19 -21.32
CA ILE A 180 4.25 5.56 -20.42
C ILE A 180 3.78 5.76 -18.96
N ARG A 181 2.48 5.64 -18.68
CA ARG A 181 1.89 5.85 -17.35
C ARG A 181 2.60 5.07 -16.25
N GLU A 182 2.78 3.76 -16.44
CA GLU A 182 3.42 2.89 -15.44
C GLU A 182 4.84 3.38 -15.12
N LYS A 183 5.56 3.84 -16.14
CA LYS A 183 6.94 4.32 -16.05
C LYS A 183 7.02 5.62 -15.25
N ILE A 184 6.07 6.53 -15.49
CA ILE A 184 5.95 7.78 -14.74
C ILE A 184 5.59 7.48 -13.28
N ILE A 185 4.62 6.60 -13.03
CA ILE A 185 4.23 6.22 -11.66
C ILE A 185 5.41 5.59 -10.91
N CYS A 186 6.20 4.72 -11.56
CA CYS A 186 7.42 4.17 -10.98
C CYS A 186 8.44 5.27 -10.66
N PHE A 187 8.67 6.22 -11.57
CA PHE A 187 9.55 7.36 -11.33
C PHE A 187 9.07 8.22 -10.15
N LEU A 188 7.78 8.55 -10.10
CA LEU A 188 7.18 9.32 -9.01
C LEU A 188 7.36 8.60 -7.67
N ARG A 189 7.06 7.30 -7.61
CA ARG A 189 7.23 6.45 -6.43
C ARG A 189 8.67 6.42 -5.93
N ASP A 190 9.62 6.21 -6.84
CA ASP A 190 11.01 5.88 -6.47
C ASP A 190 11.89 7.12 -6.30
N LYS A 191 11.57 8.23 -6.98
CA LYS A 191 12.42 9.42 -7.03
C LYS A 191 11.77 10.67 -6.45
N VAL A 192 10.47 10.87 -6.65
CA VAL A 192 9.80 12.13 -6.25
C VAL A 192 9.20 12.02 -4.84
N PHE A 193 8.42 10.97 -4.57
CA PHE A 193 7.72 10.79 -3.31
C PHE A 193 8.63 10.67 -2.08
N PRO A 194 9.83 10.05 -2.15
CA PRO A 194 10.74 9.97 -1.00
C PRO A 194 11.30 11.32 -0.58
N VAL A 195 11.44 12.27 -1.52
CA VAL A 195 12.02 13.61 -1.28
C VAL A 195 10.96 14.70 -1.17
N LYS A 196 9.68 14.35 -0.95
CA LYS A 196 8.57 15.31 -0.86
C LYS A 196 8.82 16.50 0.08
N ALA A 197 9.51 16.28 1.21
CA ALA A 197 9.79 17.34 2.19
C ALA A 197 10.84 18.36 1.70
N GLU A 198 11.71 17.95 0.77
CA GLU A 198 12.64 18.84 0.09
C GLU A 198 11.92 19.65 -1.00
N LEU A 199 11.10 18.97 -1.80
CA LEU A 199 10.48 19.52 -3.02
C LEU A 199 9.24 20.38 -2.76
N LEU A 200 8.32 19.93 -1.91
CA LEU A 200 7.01 20.57 -1.75
C LEU A 200 7.14 21.79 -0.82
N LYS A 201 7.56 22.93 -1.38
CA LYS A 201 7.70 24.20 -0.67
C LYS A 201 7.07 25.35 -1.48
N PRO A 202 6.24 26.23 -0.88
CA PRO A 202 5.71 26.19 0.49
C PRO A 202 4.83 24.94 0.76
N GLN A 203 4.97 24.35 1.94
CA GLN A 203 4.49 22.98 2.20
C GLN A 203 2.99 22.79 1.97
N ALA A 204 2.14 23.57 2.66
CA ALA A 204 0.69 23.38 2.57
C ALA A 204 0.14 23.61 1.15
N GLU A 205 0.62 24.63 0.45
CA GLU A 205 0.18 24.95 -0.92
C GLU A 205 0.60 23.86 -1.91
N MET A 206 1.86 23.41 -1.84
CA MET A 206 2.38 22.39 -2.74
C MET A 206 1.83 20.99 -2.45
N GLU A 207 1.57 20.67 -1.18
CA GLU A 207 0.86 19.44 -0.80
C GLU A 207 -0.59 19.44 -1.29
N ARG A 208 -1.28 20.60 -1.28
CA ARG A 208 -2.61 20.74 -1.90
C ARG A 208 -2.56 20.55 -3.41
N TYR A 209 -1.61 21.21 -4.08
CA TYR A 209 -1.42 21.08 -5.52
C TYR A 209 -1.19 19.63 -5.97
N ILE A 210 -0.29 18.89 -5.32
CA ILE A 210 -0.05 17.48 -5.68
C ILE A 210 -1.24 16.58 -5.33
N THR A 211 -2.00 16.92 -4.28
CA THR A 211 -3.25 16.22 -3.95
C THR A 211 -4.26 16.37 -5.08
N ASP A 212 -4.41 17.56 -5.66
CA ASP A 212 -5.32 17.79 -6.79
C ASP A 212 -4.88 17.05 -8.05
N LEU A 213 -3.57 16.96 -8.32
CA LEU A 213 -3.04 16.15 -9.42
C LEU A 213 -3.33 14.65 -9.22
N ILE A 214 -3.13 14.14 -8.00
CA ILE A 214 -3.42 12.75 -7.67
C ILE A 214 -4.92 12.48 -7.78
N LYS A 215 -5.78 13.38 -7.31
CA LYS A 215 -7.24 13.27 -7.42
C LYS A 215 -7.73 13.11 -8.86
N LYS A 216 -7.12 13.81 -9.81
CA LYS A 216 -7.41 13.63 -11.25
C LYS A 216 -6.90 12.28 -11.76
N SER A 217 -5.76 11.84 -11.25
CA SER A 217 -5.12 10.59 -11.65
C SER A 217 -5.78 9.33 -11.10
N VAL A 218 -6.53 9.42 -9.98
CA VAL A 218 -7.20 8.26 -9.35
C VAL A 218 -8.51 7.83 -10.02
N GLN A 219 -8.94 8.53 -11.07
CA GLN A 219 -10.19 8.24 -11.79
C GLN A 219 -10.18 6.90 -12.53
N ASP A 220 -9.04 6.52 -13.12
CA ASP A 220 -8.83 5.23 -13.78
C ASP A 220 -7.48 4.67 -13.29
N VAL A 221 -7.51 3.82 -12.26
CA VAL A 221 -6.32 3.28 -11.59
C VAL A 221 -6.49 1.81 -11.28
N THR A 222 -5.36 1.09 -11.29
CA THR A 222 -5.29 -0.25 -10.70
C THR A 222 -5.26 -0.17 -9.16
N GLY A 223 -5.54 -1.29 -8.49
CA GLY A 223 -5.54 -1.35 -7.03
C GLY A 223 -4.17 -1.05 -6.41
N LEU A 224 -3.08 -1.41 -7.09
CA LEU A 224 -1.72 -1.14 -6.66
C LEU A 224 -1.36 0.35 -6.80
N GLU A 225 -1.74 0.98 -7.91
CA GLU A 225 -1.55 2.41 -8.13
C GLU A 225 -2.35 3.23 -7.13
N PHE A 226 -3.63 2.86 -6.90
CA PHE A 226 -4.47 3.53 -5.92
C PHE A 226 -3.87 3.45 -4.51
N LYS A 227 -3.43 2.26 -4.09
CA LYS A 227 -2.77 2.08 -2.80
C LYS A 227 -1.51 2.95 -2.68
N LEU A 228 -0.70 2.99 -3.73
CA LEU A 228 0.51 3.81 -3.80
C LEU A 228 0.19 5.31 -3.63
N PHE A 229 -0.83 5.81 -4.34
CA PHE A 229 -1.27 7.20 -4.20
C PHE A 229 -1.83 7.50 -2.82
N MET A 230 -2.66 6.61 -2.26
CA MET A 230 -3.24 6.78 -0.93
C MET A 230 -2.19 6.75 0.18
N ASP A 231 -1.19 5.86 0.09
CA ASP A 231 -0.07 5.81 1.02
C ASP A 231 0.79 7.08 0.94
N PHE A 232 0.97 7.62 -0.28
CA PHE A 232 1.65 8.90 -0.46
C PHE A 232 0.85 10.08 0.11
N LEU A 233 -0.45 10.19 -0.18
CA LEU A 233 -1.31 11.25 0.36
C LEU A 233 -1.29 11.25 1.89
N ARG A 234 -1.43 10.07 2.52
CA ARG A 234 -1.35 9.92 3.98
C ARG A 234 0.00 10.31 4.58
N SER A 235 1.05 10.40 3.77
CA SER A 235 2.38 10.83 4.20
C SER A 235 2.58 12.35 4.16
N LEU A 236 1.64 13.11 3.60
CA LEU A 236 1.68 14.57 3.54
C LEU A 236 1.29 15.19 4.88
N SER A 237 1.83 16.36 5.21
CA SER A 237 1.53 17.05 6.47
C SER A 237 0.08 17.51 6.58
N ILE A 238 -0.56 17.89 5.46
CA ILE A 238 -1.97 18.27 5.41
C ILE A 238 -2.92 17.12 5.78
N PHE A 239 -2.43 15.88 5.72
CA PHE A 239 -3.12 14.65 6.14
C PHE A 239 -2.42 13.95 7.33
N GLY A 240 -1.45 14.64 7.95
CA GLY A 240 -0.62 14.11 9.03
C GLY A 240 -1.35 14.02 10.37
N ASP A 241 -0.60 13.72 11.42
CA ASP A 241 -1.20 13.35 12.71
C ASP A 241 -2.06 14.44 13.37
N THR A 242 -1.72 15.69 13.10
CA THR A 242 -2.36 16.89 13.64
C THR A 242 -3.37 17.52 12.67
N ALA A 243 -3.67 16.85 11.54
CA ALA A 243 -4.56 17.39 10.53
C ALA A 243 -6.01 17.53 11.03
N PRO A 244 -6.76 18.54 10.54
CA PRO A 244 -8.17 18.69 10.87
C PRO A 244 -8.99 17.50 10.34
N ARG A 245 -10.15 17.26 10.96
CA ARG A 245 -11.06 16.18 10.56
C ARG A 245 -11.50 16.29 9.10
N GLU A 246 -11.61 17.51 8.57
CA GLU A 246 -11.96 17.80 7.18
C GLU A 246 -10.98 17.21 6.18
N SER A 247 -9.67 17.23 6.48
CA SER A 247 -8.66 16.60 5.63
C SER A 247 -8.85 15.07 5.55
N PHE A 248 -9.21 14.44 6.67
CA PHE A 248 -9.50 13.00 6.67
C PHE A 248 -10.84 12.68 5.99
N GLN A 249 -11.80 13.62 6.04
CA GLN A 249 -13.07 13.51 5.34
C GLN A 249 -12.87 13.53 3.81
N GLU A 250 -11.97 14.37 3.32
CA GLU A 250 -11.57 14.39 1.91
C GLU A 250 -10.94 13.07 1.45
N LEU A 251 -10.04 12.48 2.25
CA LEU A 251 -9.42 11.19 1.91
C LEU A 251 -10.43 10.05 1.87
N ILE A 252 -11.37 10.01 2.81
CA ILE A 252 -12.40 8.96 2.81
C ILE A 252 -13.36 9.14 1.63
N GLU A 253 -13.64 10.36 1.19
CA GLU A 253 -14.45 10.61 -0.01
C GLU A 253 -13.80 10.07 -1.27
N ILE A 254 -12.48 10.23 -1.42
CA ILE A 254 -11.72 9.62 -2.53
C ILE A 254 -11.87 8.09 -2.49
N ILE A 255 -11.69 7.47 -1.34
CA ILE A 255 -11.81 6.00 -1.19
C ILE A 255 -13.25 5.53 -1.43
N GLN A 256 -14.25 6.28 -0.96
CA GLN A 256 -15.67 5.96 -1.16
C GLN A 256 -16.07 6.06 -2.64
N ALA A 257 -15.58 7.09 -3.34
CA ALA A 257 -15.78 7.22 -4.78
C ALA A 257 -15.13 6.05 -5.53
N GLN A 258 -13.91 5.66 -5.13
CA GLN A 258 -13.22 4.54 -5.75
C GLN A 258 -13.89 3.19 -5.49
N ALA A 259 -14.54 3.03 -4.34
CA ALA A 259 -15.28 1.82 -3.97
C ALA A 259 -16.64 1.69 -4.67
N ASP A 260 -17.12 2.75 -5.34
CA ASP A 260 -18.42 2.81 -6.02
C ASP A 260 -19.59 2.28 -5.17
N LEU A 261 -19.71 2.82 -3.94
CA LEU A 261 -20.68 2.35 -2.95
C LEU A 261 -22.15 2.66 -3.30
N ASP A 262 -22.41 3.29 -4.45
CA ASP A 262 -23.75 3.53 -4.97
C ASP A 262 -24.16 2.47 -6.03
N ALA A 263 -23.20 1.68 -6.54
CA ALA A 263 -23.47 0.60 -7.48
C ALA A 263 -24.16 -0.61 -6.83
N GLN A 264 -24.95 -1.34 -7.63
CA GLN A 264 -25.49 -2.63 -7.19
C GLN A 264 -24.35 -3.65 -7.04
N PHE A 265 -24.43 -4.47 -6.00
CA PHE A 265 -23.43 -5.51 -5.77
C PHE A 265 -23.68 -6.70 -6.70
N ASP A 266 -22.72 -6.97 -7.58
CA ASP A 266 -22.72 -8.15 -8.44
C ASP A 266 -21.86 -9.24 -7.80
N VAL A 267 -22.47 -10.39 -7.56
CA VAL A 267 -21.84 -11.56 -6.95
C VAL A 267 -20.86 -12.23 -7.93
N SER A 268 -21.09 -12.07 -9.23
CA SER A 268 -20.26 -12.65 -10.30
C SER A 268 -18.99 -11.84 -10.55
N ASP A 269 -19.00 -10.57 -10.12
CA ASP A 269 -17.88 -9.64 -10.26
C ASP A 269 -16.95 -9.76 -9.04
N ILE A 270 -15.98 -10.68 -9.14
CA ILE A 270 -14.93 -10.85 -8.12
C ILE A 270 -14.14 -9.55 -7.93
N ASP A 271 -13.99 -8.75 -8.99
CA ASP A 271 -13.21 -7.52 -8.96
C ASP A 271 -13.92 -6.45 -8.12
N HIS A 272 -15.26 -6.42 -8.15
CA HIS A 272 -16.04 -5.59 -7.23
C HIS A 272 -15.78 -5.97 -5.77
N ILE A 273 -15.73 -7.28 -5.46
CA ILE A 273 -15.46 -7.76 -4.10
C ILE A 273 -14.04 -7.37 -3.64
N GLU A 274 -13.05 -7.54 -4.51
CA GLU A 274 -11.66 -7.17 -4.23
C GLU A 274 -11.47 -5.66 -4.08
N ARG A 275 -12.14 -4.87 -4.92
CA ARG A 275 -12.16 -3.41 -4.86
C ARG A 275 -12.75 -2.93 -3.55
N TRP A 276 -13.93 -3.43 -3.19
CA TRP A 276 -14.59 -3.09 -1.93
C TRP A 276 -13.70 -3.45 -0.73
N THR A 277 -13.17 -4.68 -0.71
CA THR A 277 -12.29 -5.20 0.34
C THR A 277 -11.02 -4.35 0.49
N SER A 278 -10.38 -4.00 -0.63
CA SER A 278 -9.18 -3.16 -0.63
C SER A 278 -9.49 -1.74 -0.12
N CYS A 279 -10.57 -1.13 -0.61
CA CYS A 279 -10.97 0.21 -0.22
C CYS A 279 -11.29 0.33 1.27
N ILE A 280 -12.05 -0.62 1.84
CA ILE A 280 -12.34 -0.59 3.28
C ILE A 280 -11.07 -0.79 4.12
N TYR A 281 -10.13 -1.65 3.70
CA TYR A 281 -8.83 -1.78 4.38
C TYR A 281 -8.00 -0.48 4.34
N MET A 282 -8.00 0.22 3.20
CA MET A 282 -7.37 1.55 3.08
C MET A 282 -8.07 2.62 3.92
N ALA A 283 -9.38 2.48 4.16
CA ALA A 283 -10.16 3.39 4.98
C ALA A 283 -9.98 3.18 6.50
N LEU A 284 -9.57 1.99 6.96
CA LEU A 284 -9.43 1.70 8.40
C LEU A 284 -8.55 2.70 9.16
N PRO A 285 -7.35 3.10 8.68
CA PRO A 285 -6.51 4.09 9.35
C PRO A 285 -7.09 5.51 9.32
N ILE A 286 -8.10 5.77 8.49
CA ILE A 286 -8.80 7.06 8.39
C ILE A 286 -10.00 7.06 9.36
N PHE A 287 -10.66 5.92 9.57
CA PHE A 287 -11.70 5.77 10.60
C PHE A 287 -11.16 5.98 12.02
N THR A 288 -9.92 5.55 12.31
CA THR A 288 -9.28 5.82 13.61
C THR A 288 -9.11 7.30 13.90
N ARG A 289 -9.09 8.15 12.86
CA ARG A 289 -8.98 9.61 12.94
C ARG A 289 -10.34 10.30 13.05
N GLY A 290 -11.43 9.54 13.06
CA GLY A 290 -12.79 10.06 13.24
C GLY A 290 -13.59 10.25 11.95
N ALA A 291 -13.10 9.78 10.80
CA ALA A 291 -13.90 9.72 9.58
C ALA A 291 -15.02 8.67 9.69
N SER A 292 -16.12 8.89 8.97
CA SER A 292 -17.29 8.02 9.04
C SER A 292 -17.09 6.70 8.26
N SER A 293 -17.45 5.59 8.90
CA SER A 293 -17.54 4.25 8.29
C SER A 293 -18.93 3.93 7.72
N SER A 294 -19.90 4.84 7.85
CA SER A 294 -21.34 4.57 7.60
C SER A 294 -21.63 4.08 6.19
N LYS A 295 -21.07 4.70 5.14
CA LYS A 295 -21.36 4.28 3.76
C LYS A 295 -20.93 2.84 3.49
N PHE A 296 -19.73 2.45 3.94
CA PHE A 296 -19.21 1.09 3.79
C PHE A 296 -20.07 0.06 4.54
N LEU A 297 -20.43 0.36 5.79
CA LEU A 297 -21.24 -0.55 6.62
C LEU A 297 -22.67 -0.70 6.09
N ASN A 298 -23.27 0.41 5.63
CA ASN A 298 -24.62 0.40 5.05
C ASN A 298 -24.64 -0.33 3.71
N TYR A 299 -23.58 -0.20 2.90
CA TYR A 299 -23.41 -0.98 1.68
C TYR A 299 -23.34 -2.48 2.00
N PHE A 300 -22.49 -2.87 2.95
CA PHE A 300 -22.37 -4.27 3.37
C PHE A 300 -23.72 -4.83 3.85
N ALA A 301 -24.42 -4.10 4.72
CA ALA A 301 -25.71 -4.53 5.26
C ALA A 301 -26.80 -4.70 4.18
N LYS A 302 -26.86 -3.77 3.22
CA LYS A 302 -27.93 -3.73 2.21
C LYS A 302 -27.67 -4.57 0.97
N GLN A 303 -26.42 -4.62 0.52
CA GLN A 303 -26.06 -5.22 -0.76
C GLN A 303 -25.36 -6.58 -0.60
N ILE A 304 -24.45 -6.70 0.37
CA ILE A 304 -23.60 -7.89 0.51
C ILE A 304 -24.28 -8.97 1.37
N VAL A 305 -24.84 -8.62 2.53
CA VAL A 305 -25.48 -9.60 3.43
C VAL A 305 -26.59 -10.42 2.74
N PRO A 306 -27.52 -9.83 1.96
CA PRO A 306 -28.62 -10.60 1.36
C PRO A 306 -28.16 -11.67 0.37
N VAL A 307 -26.95 -11.54 -0.18
CA VAL A 307 -26.37 -12.48 -1.14
C VAL A 307 -25.23 -13.32 -0.54
N PHE A 308 -24.80 -13.03 0.69
CA PHE A 308 -23.67 -13.67 1.37
C PHE A 308 -23.77 -15.20 1.39
N ASP A 309 -25.00 -15.70 1.41
CA ASP A 309 -25.35 -17.11 1.64
C ASP A 309 -26.27 -17.72 0.57
N LYS A 310 -26.44 -17.08 -0.59
CA LYS A 310 -27.16 -17.71 -1.72
C LYS A 310 -26.36 -18.94 -2.18
N VAL A 311 -26.77 -20.10 -1.70
CA VAL A 311 -26.25 -21.44 -2.07
C VAL A 311 -27.40 -22.17 -2.75
N HIS A 312 -27.19 -22.75 -3.94
CA HIS A 312 -28.08 -23.83 -4.40
C HIS A 312 -27.42 -25.19 -4.24
N LEU A 313 -28.26 -26.11 -3.76
CA LEU A 313 -28.10 -27.55 -3.80
C LEU A 313 -27.82 -28.02 -5.23
N ALA A 314 -26.55 -28.14 -5.62
CA ALA A 314 -26.20 -29.09 -6.66
C ALA A 314 -26.14 -30.48 -6.00
N LEU A 315 -27.29 -31.16 -5.98
CA LEU A 315 -27.34 -32.61 -5.84
C LEU A 315 -26.46 -33.22 -6.94
N GLY A 316 -25.49 -34.03 -6.53
CA GLY A 316 -24.66 -34.79 -7.46
C GLY A 316 -23.38 -35.24 -6.80
N GLU A 317 -23.47 -36.32 -6.02
CA GLU A 317 -22.32 -37.15 -5.70
C GLU A 317 -21.50 -37.40 -6.97
N THR A 318 -20.36 -36.73 -7.11
CA THR A 318 -19.25 -37.28 -7.86
C THR A 318 -18.17 -37.57 -6.85
N LYS A 319 -18.02 -38.86 -6.56
CA LYS A 319 -16.83 -39.39 -5.89
C LYS A 319 -15.61 -38.85 -6.64
N VAL A 320 -14.91 -37.89 -6.05
CA VAL A 320 -13.56 -37.52 -6.48
C VAL A 320 -12.66 -38.68 -6.06
N GLY A 321 -12.50 -39.63 -6.98
CA GLY A 321 -11.37 -40.56 -6.95
C GLY A 321 -10.08 -39.78 -7.25
N PRO A 322 -8.94 -40.17 -6.69
CA PRO A 322 -7.69 -39.45 -6.87
C PRO A 322 -7.11 -39.78 -8.24
N ARG A 323 -7.12 -38.82 -9.17
CA ARG A 323 -6.13 -38.59 -10.25
C ARG A 323 -6.77 -37.75 -11.34
N ASP A 324 -6.30 -36.51 -11.52
CA ASP A 324 -6.23 -35.85 -12.84
C ASP A 324 -5.20 -34.69 -12.86
N ASP A 325 -4.04 -34.87 -12.24
CA ASP A 325 -2.85 -34.05 -12.51
C ASP A 325 -2.12 -34.47 -13.82
N LEU A 326 -2.74 -35.30 -14.66
CA LEU A 326 -2.13 -35.85 -15.88
C LEU A 326 -2.54 -35.12 -17.18
N GLY A 327 -3.40 -34.10 -17.11
CA GLY A 327 -3.82 -33.31 -18.28
C GLY A 327 -2.71 -32.41 -18.84
N MET A 328 -1.79 -31.93 -18.02
CA MET A 328 -0.68 -31.05 -18.44
C MET A 328 0.58 -31.80 -18.88
N LEU A 329 0.70 -33.10 -18.58
CA LEU A 329 1.87 -33.93 -18.94
C LEU A 329 1.71 -34.70 -20.26
N ARG A 330 0.51 -34.79 -20.83
CA ARG A 330 0.28 -35.43 -22.14
C ARG A 330 0.65 -34.55 -23.34
N ILE A 331 0.72 -33.23 -23.16
CA ILE A 331 1.16 -32.29 -24.20
C ILE A 331 2.69 -32.33 -24.37
N ILE A 332 3.44 -32.68 -23.30
CA ILE A 332 4.90 -32.78 -23.34
C ILE A 332 5.38 -34.10 -23.97
N SER A 333 4.56 -35.16 -24.01
CA SER A 333 4.95 -36.43 -24.65
C SER A 333 4.65 -36.51 -26.16
N HIS A 334 3.98 -35.51 -26.75
CA HIS A 334 3.63 -35.50 -28.19
C HIS A 334 4.48 -34.54 -29.02
N LEU A 335 5.44 -33.83 -28.42
CA LEU A 335 6.43 -32.99 -29.13
C LEU A 335 7.82 -33.65 -29.25
N GLY A 336 7.91 -34.97 -29.00
CA GLY A 336 9.17 -35.71 -28.94
C GLY A 336 9.29 -36.87 -29.93
N LYS A 337 8.69 -36.78 -31.12
CA LYS A 337 8.89 -37.80 -32.17
C LYS A 337 8.94 -37.17 -33.57
N ASP A 338 10.13 -36.74 -33.96
CA ASP A 338 10.60 -36.87 -35.34
C ASP A 338 12.12 -37.13 -35.31
N PRO A 339 12.62 -38.30 -35.77
CA PRO A 339 14.02 -38.67 -35.62
C PRO A 339 14.78 -38.56 -36.95
N THR A 340 14.86 -37.38 -37.59
CA THR A 340 15.81 -37.17 -38.70
C THR A 340 16.15 -35.69 -38.93
N SER A 341 17.07 -35.12 -38.15
CA SER A 341 18.01 -34.11 -38.66
C SER A 341 19.11 -33.84 -37.63
N ASP A 342 20.33 -34.01 -38.09
CA ASP A 342 21.59 -33.89 -37.35
C ASP A 342 21.93 -32.40 -37.12
N GLN A 343 21.34 -31.74 -36.11
CA GLN A 343 21.75 -30.39 -35.67
C GLN A 343 21.67 -30.20 -34.15
N ASN A 344 22.68 -29.49 -33.65
CA ASN A 344 23.14 -29.36 -32.26
C ASN A 344 22.04 -28.96 -31.22
N PRO A 345 21.79 -29.76 -30.16
CA PRO A 345 20.66 -29.59 -29.24
C PRO A 345 20.74 -28.38 -28.28
N HIS A 346 21.81 -27.58 -28.31
CA HIS A 346 21.95 -26.40 -27.45
C HIS A 346 21.29 -25.11 -27.97
N HIS A 347 20.92 -25.05 -29.25
CA HIS A 347 20.33 -23.84 -29.85
C HIS A 347 18.80 -23.75 -29.67
N HIS A 348 18.09 -24.90 -29.75
CA HIS A 348 16.61 -24.93 -29.73
C HIS A 348 16.00 -24.70 -28.33
N GLY A 349 16.73 -25.07 -27.27
CA GLY A 349 16.30 -24.78 -25.89
C GLY A 349 16.36 -23.29 -25.53
N MET A 350 17.26 -22.53 -26.18
CA MET A 350 17.37 -21.08 -25.97
C MET A 350 16.33 -20.29 -26.77
N GLU A 351 15.99 -20.71 -28.00
CA GLU A 351 14.91 -20.08 -28.75
C GLU A 351 13.54 -20.22 -28.06
N ILE A 352 13.25 -21.38 -27.45
CA ILE A 352 12.01 -21.61 -26.70
C ILE A 352 11.99 -20.79 -25.39
N ALA A 353 13.14 -20.63 -24.72
CA ALA A 353 13.25 -19.79 -23.52
C ALA A 353 13.12 -18.30 -23.85
N VAL A 354 13.74 -17.84 -24.95
CA VAL A 354 13.63 -16.45 -25.43
C VAL A 354 12.20 -16.16 -25.92
N LEU A 355 11.54 -17.11 -26.60
CA LEU A 355 10.14 -16.98 -27.01
C LEU A 355 9.17 -17.04 -25.82
N TRP A 356 9.45 -17.83 -24.78
CA TRP A 356 8.63 -17.87 -23.57
C TRP A 356 8.77 -16.60 -22.72
N VAL A 357 9.99 -16.05 -22.63
CA VAL A 357 10.27 -14.76 -21.99
C VAL A 357 9.70 -13.60 -22.81
N ALA A 358 9.80 -13.64 -24.15
CA ALA A 358 9.16 -12.67 -25.04
C ALA A 358 7.62 -12.78 -24.99
N ALA A 359 7.05 -13.97 -24.77
CA ALA A 359 5.62 -14.17 -24.54
C ALA A 359 5.16 -13.79 -23.12
N GLN A 360 6.08 -13.61 -22.16
CA GLN A 360 5.79 -13.02 -20.84
C GLN A 360 5.97 -11.50 -20.85
N ALA A 361 6.94 -10.97 -21.57
CA ALA A 361 7.11 -9.53 -21.80
C ALA A 361 6.04 -8.95 -22.73
N GLY A 362 5.62 -9.70 -23.76
CA GLY A 362 4.54 -9.37 -24.69
C GLY A 362 3.13 -9.53 -24.12
N ARG A 363 2.98 -9.98 -22.87
CA ARG A 363 1.72 -9.91 -22.12
C ARG A 363 1.53 -8.57 -21.38
N SER A 364 2.54 -7.72 -21.39
CA SER A 364 2.50 -6.34 -20.85
C SER A 364 2.45 -5.26 -21.93
N HIS A 365 2.46 -5.61 -23.22
CA HIS A 365 2.24 -4.67 -24.32
C HIS A 365 1.14 -5.21 -25.25
N GLY A 366 -0.04 -4.60 -25.16
CA GLY A 366 -1.17 -4.88 -26.04
C GLY A 366 -0.84 -4.56 -27.50
N GLY A 367 -1.14 -5.51 -28.39
CA GLY A 367 -0.75 -5.48 -29.79
C GLY A 367 -1.53 -4.49 -30.65
N ALA A 368 -0.79 -3.82 -31.53
CA ALA A 368 -1.31 -3.34 -32.80
C ALA A 368 -1.06 -4.42 -33.87
N ALA A 369 -2.13 -5.02 -34.39
CA ALA A 369 -2.09 -5.73 -35.67
C ALA A 369 -3.44 -5.57 -36.38
N ARG A 370 -3.36 -4.95 -37.56
CA ARG A 370 -4.43 -4.72 -38.53
C ARG A 370 -5.20 -6.01 -38.85
N GLY A 371 -6.52 -5.91 -38.87
CA GLY A 371 -7.42 -6.81 -39.59
C GLY A 371 -8.49 -5.98 -40.28
N GLU A 372 -8.44 -5.93 -41.60
CA GLU A 372 -9.47 -5.35 -42.46
C GLU A 372 -10.81 -6.06 -42.24
N ALA A 373 -11.88 -5.29 -42.02
CA ALA A 373 -13.24 -5.78 -42.23
C ALA A 373 -14.13 -4.61 -42.69
N HIS A 374 -14.79 -4.84 -43.83
CA HIS A 374 -15.71 -3.95 -44.53
C HIS A 374 -16.94 -3.53 -43.70
N GLY A 375 -17.27 -2.23 -43.80
CA GLY A 375 -18.60 -1.66 -44.05
C GLY A 375 -19.82 -2.03 -43.17
N ALA A 376 -20.31 -1.06 -42.39
CA ALA A 376 -21.73 -0.69 -42.33
C ALA A 376 -21.92 0.69 -41.67
N GLU A 377 -22.78 1.51 -42.26
CA GLU A 377 -23.06 2.92 -41.98
C GLU A 377 -23.96 3.21 -40.76
N LEU A 378 -23.67 4.38 -40.14
CA LEU A 378 -24.55 5.48 -39.68
C LEU A 378 -25.73 5.27 -38.70
N GLY A 379 -25.73 6.11 -37.64
CA GLY A 379 -26.94 6.62 -36.98
C GLY A 379 -26.73 7.26 -35.59
N ASP A 380 -26.76 8.61 -35.54
CA ASP A 380 -27.10 9.55 -34.44
C ASP A 380 -26.55 9.31 -33.00
N GLY A 381 -25.96 10.26 -32.25
CA GLY A 381 -26.25 11.70 -32.16
C GLY A 381 -26.92 12.04 -30.82
N SER A 382 -26.19 12.01 -29.68
CA SER A 382 -26.56 12.77 -28.45
C SER A 382 -25.49 12.76 -27.33
N ASN A 383 -24.95 13.97 -27.07
CA ASN A 383 -24.51 14.60 -25.79
C ASN A 383 -23.57 13.87 -24.78
N PRO A 384 -22.38 14.43 -24.43
CA PRO A 384 -21.46 13.87 -23.44
C PRO A 384 -21.46 14.64 -22.12
N ASN A 385 -21.98 14.07 -21.02
CA ASN A 385 -21.46 14.30 -19.67
C ASN A 385 -22.13 13.33 -18.67
N SER A 386 -21.37 12.79 -17.72
CA SER A 386 -21.70 11.72 -16.76
C SER A 386 -21.47 10.28 -17.26
N GLY A 387 -20.20 9.87 -17.29
CA GLY A 387 -19.79 8.45 -17.33
C GLY A 387 -19.13 8.06 -16.00
N PRO A 388 -19.35 6.83 -15.48
CA PRO A 388 -18.75 6.38 -14.23
C PRO A 388 -17.22 6.19 -14.36
N LEU A 389 -16.53 6.25 -13.23
CA LEU A 389 -15.10 5.99 -13.09
C LEU A 389 -14.85 4.48 -13.28
N VAL A 390 -14.50 4.08 -14.50
CA VAL A 390 -14.38 2.66 -14.88
C VAL A 390 -12.96 2.16 -14.63
N TRP A 391 -12.85 1.10 -13.84
CA TRP A 391 -11.65 0.26 -13.71
C TRP A 391 -11.45 -0.57 -14.97
N LYS A 392 -10.33 -0.41 -15.68
CA LYS A 392 -9.93 -1.33 -16.76
C LYS A 392 -8.91 -2.36 -16.28
N GLU A 393 -9.16 -3.63 -16.59
CA GLU A 393 -8.21 -4.71 -16.37
C GLU A 393 -7.79 -5.41 -17.68
N THR A 394 -6.58 -5.96 -17.64
CA THR A 394 -5.88 -6.70 -18.68
C THR A 394 -6.48 -8.09 -18.90
N ASN A 395 -7.13 -8.26 -20.07
CA ASN A 395 -7.52 -9.50 -20.75
C ASN A 395 -7.52 -10.81 -19.93
N ARG A 396 -8.71 -11.30 -19.60
CA ARG A 396 -8.99 -12.75 -19.53
C ARG A 396 -10.37 -13.12 -20.06
N THR A 397 -10.37 -14.24 -20.77
CA THR A 397 -11.44 -14.89 -21.50
C THR A 397 -12.71 -15.11 -20.68
N ARG A 398 -13.86 -14.69 -21.24
CA ARG A 398 -15.22 -15.08 -20.83
C ARG A 398 -15.33 -16.59 -20.65
N GLY A 399 -15.33 -17.04 -19.41
CA GLY A 399 -15.80 -18.36 -18.97
C GLY A 399 -17.07 -18.18 -18.13
N GLY A 400 -18.06 -19.04 -18.33
CA GLY A 400 -19.43 -18.94 -17.82
C GLY A 400 -19.57 -18.71 -16.31
N GLY A 401 -20.70 -18.06 -15.96
CA GLY A 401 -20.98 -17.38 -14.70
C GLY A 401 -20.79 -18.19 -13.42
N VAL A 402 -20.21 -17.50 -12.44
CA VAL A 402 -20.16 -17.91 -11.03
C VAL A 402 -21.16 -17.03 -10.29
N GLU A 403 -22.38 -17.51 -10.04
CA GLU A 403 -23.41 -16.79 -9.27
C GLU A 403 -23.17 -16.86 -7.75
N TRP A 404 -21.92 -16.96 -7.27
CA TRP A 404 -21.64 -17.06 -5.83
C TRP A 404 -20.31 -16.47 -5.40
N ILE A 405 -20.27 -15.96 -4.16
CA ILE A 405 -19.05 -15.44 -3.55
C ILE A 405 -18.13 -16.61 -3.16
N PRO A 406 -16.86 -16.64 -3.61
CA PRO A 406 -15.89 -17.65 -3.16
C PRO A 406 -15.69 -17.63 -1.64
N GLU A 407 -15.50 -18.78 -1.02
CA GLU A 407 -15.43 -18.91 0.44
C GLU A 407 -14.27 -18.10 1.06
N GLU A 408 -13.14 -18.01 0.35
CA GLU A 408 -12.02 -17.16 0.77
C GLU A 408 -12.39 -15.68 0.82
N LYS A 409 -13.19 -15.21 -0.16
CA LYS A 409 -13.65 -13.83 -0.24
C LYS A 409 -14.69 -13.50 0.82
N LYS A 410 -15.59 -14.44 1.15
CA LYS A 410 -16.53 -14.29 2.27
C LYS A 410 -15.80 -14.04 3.59
N LEU A 411 -14.70 -14.76 3.84
CA LEU A 411 -13.89 -14.53 5.01
C LEU A 411 -13.33 -13.10 5.04
N ASP A 412 -12.78 -12.64 3.92
CA ASP A 412 -12.20 -11.29 3.85
C ASP A 412 -13.26 -10.19 4.03
N LEU A 413 -14.47 -10.40 3.50
CA LEU A 413 -15.62 -9.53 3.76
C LEU A 413 -15.98 -9.47 5.26
N LEU A 414 -15.97 -10.61 5.97
CA LEU A 414 -16.23 -10.62 7.41
C LEU A 414 -15.10 -9.99 8.22
N LYS A 415 -13.84 -10.19 7.82
CA LYS A 415 -12.68 -9.58 8.48
C LYS A 415 -12.71 -8.06 8.38
N THR A 416 -13.10 -7.50 7.24
CA THR A 416 -13.17 -6.05 7.05
C THR A 416 -14.30 -5.40 7.85
N VAL A 417 -15.46 -6.06 7.94
CA VAL A 417 -16.56 -5.62 8.81
C VAL A 417 -16.16 -5.69 10.27
N ALA A 418 -15.53 -6.79 10.71
CA ALA A 418 -15.00 -6.92 12.06
C ALA A 418 -14.02 -5.78 12.39
N ALA A 419 -13.08 -5.50 11.49
CA ALA A 419 -12.09 -4.43 11.66
C ALA A 419 -12.70 -3.02 11.67
N SER A 420 -13.81 -2.78 10.95
CA SER A 420 -14.48 -1.48 10.88
C SER A 420 -15.54 -1.26 11.96
N SER A 421 -16.08 -2.34 12.54
CA SER A 421 -17.13 -2.32 13.58
C SER A 421 -16.85 -1.41 14.80
N PRO A 422 -15.60 -1.23 15.29
CA PRO A 422 -15.34 -0.31 16.39
C PRO A 422 -15.63 1.15 16.03
N TYR A 423 -15.59 1.51 14.74
CA TYR A 423 -15.77 2.88 14.24
C TYR A 423 -17.20 3.17 13.75
N ALA A 424 -18.12 2.19 13.81
CA ALA A 424 -19.53 2.40 13.45
C ALA A 424 -20.19 3.44 14.37
N VAL A 425 -21.16 4.23 13.87
CA VAL A 425 -22.01 5.04 14.77
C VAL A 425 -23.20 4.22 15.28
N ALA A 426 -23.90 4.72 16.30
CA ALA A 426 -25.04 4.01 16.88
C ALA A 426 -26.14 3.74 15.84
N GLN A 427 -26.41 4.67 14.93
CA GLN A 427 -27.40 4.48 13.87
C GLN A 427 -27.06 3.29 12.96
N ASP A 428 -25.86 3.24 12.40
CA ASP A 428 -25.42 2.12 11.57
C ASP A 428 -25.38 0.80 12.36
N SER A 429 -25.03 0.88 13.64
CA SER A 429 -25.03 -0.29 14.52
C SER A 429 -26.42 -0.91 14.64
N ARG A 430 -27.48 -0.11 14.75
CA ARG A 430 -28.87 -0.62 14.75
C ARG A 430 -29.25 -1.29 13.43
N GLN A 431 -28.74 -0.79 12.31
CA GLN A 431 -29.05 -1.33 10.98
C GLN A 431 -28.30 -2.62 10.67
N LEU A 432 -27.03 -2.71 11.10
CA LEU A 432 -26.17 -3.86 10.81
C LEU A 432 -26.35 -5.02 11.80
N LEU A 433 -26.76 -4.74 13.05
CA LEU A 433 -26.86 -5.76 14.10
C LEU A 433 -27.83 -6.91 13.77
N PRO A 434 -29.03 -6.70 13.18
CA PRO A 434 -29.91 -7.79 12.78
C PRO A 434 -29.23 -8.77 11.80
N SER A 435 -28.55 -8.23 10.78
CA SER A 435 -27.78 -9.01 9.80
C SER A 435 -26.66 -9.83 10.44
N VAL A 436 -25.93 -9.23 11.38
CA VAL A 436 -24.86 -9.92 12.13
C VAL A 436 -25.43 -11.04 13.00
N VAL A 437 -26.55 -10.82 13.69
CA VAL A 437 -27.20 -11.85 14.52
C VAL A 437 -27.73 -12.99 13.67
N GLN A 438 -28.29 -12.71 12.48
CA GLN A 438 -28.74 -13.73 11.54
C GLN A 438 -27.59 -14.64 11.11
N LEU A 439 -26.45 -14.06 10.71
CA LEU A 439 -25.25 -14.82 10.35
C LEU A 439 -24.69 -15.59 11.56
N LEU A 440 -24.66 -14.98 12.75
CA LEU A 440 -24.26 -15.67 13.98
C LEU A 440 -25.11 -16.91 14.25
N LYS A 441 -26.44 -16.79 14.16
CA LYS A 441 -27.34 -17.94 14.35
C LYS A 441 -27.08 -19.03 13.31
N LYS A 442 -26.68 -18.68 12.08
CA LYS A 442 -26.32 -19.67 11.05
C LYS A 442 -25.03 -20.42 11.36
N TYR A 443 -23.98 -19.70 11.76
CA TYR A 443 -22.63 -20.27 11.93
C TYR A 443 -22.34 -20.80 13.35
N MET A 444 -23.16 -20.46 14.35
CA MET A 444 -23.08 -21.02 15.69
C MET A 444 -24.00 -22.25 15.82
N PRO A 445 -23.46 -23.46 16.06
CA PRO A 445 -24.27 -24.66 16.20
C PRO A 445 -24.99 -24.69 17.55
N GLY A 446 -26.26 -25.13 17.56
CA GLY A 446 -27.05 -25.34 18.79
C GLY A 446 -26.55 -26.50 19.66
N LYS A 447 -25.76 -27.41 19.10
CA LYS A 447 -25.16 -28.55 19.80
C LYS A 447 -23.70 -28.67 19.44
N LYS A 448 -22.95 -29.41 20.26
CA LYS A 448 -21.55 -29.72 19.94
C LYS A 448 -21.45 -30.45 18.60
N VAL A 449 -20.59 -29.96 17.71
CA VAL A 449 -20.28 -30.57 16.41
C VAL A 449 -18.77 -30.84 16.31
N ASP A 450 -18.33 -31.53 15.26
CA ASP A 450 -16.92 -31.88 15.09
C ASP A 450 -16.04 -30.73 14.62
N ASP A 451 -16.59 -29.84 13.77
CA ASP A 451 -15.90 -28.68 13.24
C ASP A 451 -16.85 -27.50 13.02
N ILE A 452 -16.33 -26.28 13.15
CA ILE A 452 -17.04 -25.03 12.87
C ILE A 452 -16.12 -24.07 12.11
N ASN A 453 -16.71 -23.18 11.31
CA ASN A 453 -15.98 -22.07 10.73
C ASN A 453 -15.66 -21.01 11.79
N HIS A 454 -14.63 -21.29 12.59
CA HIS A 454 -14.19 -20.47 13.72
C HIS A 454 -13.80 -19.05 13.28
N ASN A 455 -13.25 -18.89 12.08
CA ASN A 455 -12.91 -17.56 11.55
C ASN A 455 -14.15 -16.69 11.38
N TYR A 456 -15.26 -17.25 10.89
CA TYR A 456 -16.52 -16.51 10.75
C TYR A 456 -17.11 -16.17 12.11
N VAL A 457 -17.14 -17.15 13.01
CA VAL A 457 -17.67 -16.96 14.36
C VAL A 457 -16.87 -15.88 15.12
N GLU A 458 -15.54 -15.87 15.01
CA GLU A 458 -14.70 -14.82 15.60
C GLU A 458 -15.04 -13.43 15.03
N CYS A 459 -15.09 -13.29 13.69
CA CYS A 459 -15.42 -12.01 13.04
C CYS A 459 -16.81 -11.50 13.46
N LEU A 460 -17.79 -12.40 13.47
CA LEU A 460 -19.18 -12.07 13.75
C LEU A 460 -19.41 -11.76 15.23
N LEU A 461 -18.81 -12.51 16.16
CA LEU A 461 -18.89 -12.22 17.60
C LEU A 461 -18.20 -10.90 17.93
N TYR A 462 -17.03 -10.63 17.32
CA TYR A 462 -16.33 -9.36 17.50
C TYR A 462 -17.18 -8.18 17.03
N THR A 463 -17.74 -8.31 15.82
CA THR A 463 -18.66 -7.31 15.26
C THR A 463 -19.86 -7.12 16.18
N PHE A 464 -20.51 -8.21 16.62
CA PHE A 464 -21.67 -8.18 17.49
C PHE A 464 -21.38 -7.40 18.79
N HIS A 465 -20.27 -7.68 19.48
CA HIS A 465 -19.92 -6.95 20.69
C HIS A 465 -19.77 -5.44 20.46
N HIS A 466 -19.07 -5.04 19.41
CA HIS A 466 -18.83 -3.62 19.13
C HIS A 466 -20.12 -2.86 18.73
N LEU A 467 -21.02 -3.50 17.99
CA LEU A 467 -22.31 -2.92 17.63
C LEU A 467 -23.26 -2.90 18.83
N ALA A 468 -23.39 -4.02 19.55
CA ALA A 468 -24.27 -4.14 20.71
C ALA A 468 -23.85 -3.21 21.87
N HIS A 469 -22.55 -2.94 22.03
CA HIS A 469 -22.06 -1.95 23.00
C HIS A 469 -22.62 -0.54 22.71
N LYS A 470 -22.83 -0.18 21.43
CA LYS A 470 -23.37 1.12 21.03
C LYS A 470 -24.89 1.17 21.10
N THR A 471 -25.55 0.03 20.87
CA THR A 471 -27.01 -0.08 20.79
C THR A 471 -27.52 -1.30 21.56
N PRO A 472 -27.35 -1.33 22.89
CA PRO A 472 -27.60 -2.53 23.67
C PRO A 472 -29.07 -2.95 23.64
N ASN A 473 -30.00 -1.99 23.63
CA ASN A 473 -31.44 -2.27 23.58
C ASN A 473 -31.90 -2.98 22.30
N THR A 474 -31.19 -2.81 21.18
CA THR A 474 -31.52 -3.52 19.92
C THR A 474 -31.35 -5.02 20.07
N THR A 475 -30.49 -5.48 21.01
CA THR A 475 -30.28 -6.90 21.28
C THR A 475 -31.48 -7.57 21.97
N ASN A 476 -32.40 -6.81 22.57
CA ASN A 476 -33.58 -7.37 23.25
C ASN A 476 -34.43 -8.21 22.28
N SER A 477 -34.80 -7.63 21.14
CA SER A 477 -35.63 -8.33 20.13
C SER A 477 -34.88 -9.39 19.31
N LEU A 478 -33.55 -9.34 19.28
CA LEU A 478 -32.72 -10.22 18.43
C LEU A 478 -32.22 -11.47 19.17
N CYS A 479 -31.81 -11.27 20.43
CA CYS A 479 -31.17 -12.28 21.28
C CYS A 479 -31.94 -12.51 22.59
N GLY A 480 -33.03 -11.80 22.85
CA GLY A 480 -33.84 -11.98 24.05
C GLY A 480 -33.22 -11.43 25.35
N TYR A 481 -32.20 -10.57 25.26
CA TYR A 481 -31.63 -9.92 26.45
C TYR A 481 -32.64 -8.95 27.09
N LYS A 482 -32.52 -8.77 28.41
CA LYS A 482 -33.36 -7.84 29.17
C LYS A 482 -32.53 -6.64 29.57
N ILE A 483 -32.34 -5.72 28.64
CA ILE A 483 -31.63 -4.46 28.88
C ILE A 483 -32.65 -3.33 28.94
N VAL A 484 -32.78 -2.73 30.12
CA VAL A 484 -33.69 -1.61 30.39
C VAL A 484 -32.89 -0.31 30.26
N THR A 485 -33.15 0.46 29.21
CA THR A 485 -32.53 1.78 28.99
C THR A 485 -33.50 2.94 29.26
N GLY A 486 -34.79 2.63 29.45
CA GLY A 486 -35.85 3.62 29.66
C GLY A 486 -36.35 4.24 28.34
N GLN A 487 -36.00 3.67 27.20
CA GLN A 487 -36.39 4.16 25.87
C GLN A 487 -37.59 3.38 25.32
N PRO A 488 -38.49 4.01 24.53
CA PRO A 488 -39.61 3.31 23.89
C PRO A 488 -39.19 2.12 23.01
N SER A 489 -37.97 2.18 22.46
CA SER A 489 -37.36 1.11 21.65
C SER A 489 -36.99 -0.15 22.45
N ASP A 490 -37.08 -0.12 23.78
CA ASP A 490 -36.73 -1.27 24.62
C ASP A 490 -37.75 -2.43 24.50
N ARG A 491 -38.93 -2.17 23.92
CA ARG A 491 -40.05 -3.13 23.73
C ARG A 491 -40.38 -3.89 25.02
N LEU A 492 -40.39 -3.16 26.14
CA LEU A 492 -40.63 -3.68 27.47
C LEU A 492 -42.07 -4.22 27.55
N GLY A 493 -42.22 -5.55 27.61
CA GLY A 493 -43.51 -6.23 27.68
C GLY A 493 -43.66 -7.36 26.66
N GLU A 494 -42.85 -7.38 25.59
CA GLU A 494 -42.78 -8.50 24.67
C GLU A 494 -41.89 -9.63 25.25
N ASP A 495 -42.33 -10.88 25.10
CA ASP A 495 -41.56 -12.04 25.55
C ASP A 495 -40.63 -12.54 24.44
N PHE A 496 -39.33 -12.31 24.61
CA PHE A 496 -38.27 -12.82 23.73
C PHE A 496 -37.50 -14.00 24.35
N SER A 497 -38.10 -14.70 25.33
CA SER A 497 -37.45 -15.78 26.06
C SER A 497 -36.99 -16.94 25.15
N GLU A 498 -37.70 -17.21 24.06
CA GLU A 498 -37.29 -18.23 23.08
C GLU A 498 -36.02 -17.82 22.32
N HIS A 499 -35.91 -16.54 21.93
CA HIS A 499 -34.69 -16.03 21.31
C HIS A 499 -33.49 -16.09 22.25
N TYR A 500 -33.70 -15.84 23.55
CA TYR A 500 -32.66 -16.01 24.55
C TYR A 500 -32.24 -17.47 24.69
N LYS A 501 -33.20 -18.40 24.80
CA LYS A 501 -32.91 -19.83 24.88
C LYS A 501 -32.12 -20.34 23.67
N ASP A 502 -32.58 -20.04 22.44
CA ASP A 502 -31.90 -20.42 21.20
C ASP A 502 -30.48 -19.82 21.13
N PHE A 503 -30.32 -18.54 21.48
CA PHE A 503 -29.01 -17.89 21.43
C PHE A 503 -28.02 -18.46 22.45
N ILE A 504 -28.46 -18.72 23.69
CA ILE A 504 -27.61 -19.34 24.72
C ILE A 504 -27.28 -20.81 24.38
N GLU A 505 -28.22 -21.57 23.83
CA GLU A 505 -27.98 -22.94 23.38
C GLU A 505 -26.88 -22.97 22.30
N ARG A 506 -26.95 -22.06 21.32
CA ARG A 506 -25.93 -21.91 20.28
C ARG A 506 -24.57 -21.46 20.80
N LEU A 507 -24.53 -20.53 21.76
CA LEU A 507 -23.28 -20.14 22.42
C LEU A 507 -22.65 -21.35 23.12
N THR A 508 -23.45 -22.12 23.85
CA THR A 508 -22.97 -23.32 24.58
C THR A 508 -22.44 -24.38 23.61
N GLY A 509 -23.18 -24.70 22.54
CA GLY A 509 -22.74 -25.66 21.51
C GLY A 509 -21.45 -25.23 20.80
N THR A 510 -21.31 -23.93 20.52
CA THR A 510 -20.09 -23.34 19.96
C THR A 510 -18.91 -23.47 20.93
N GLU A 511 -19.11 -23.11 22.20
CA GLU A 511 -18.07 -23.18 23.25
C GLU A 511 -17.56 -24.60 23.47
N ASP A 512 -18.46 -25.59 23.50
CA ASP A 512 -18.09 -27.00 23.65
C ASP A 512 -17.30 -27.52 22.45
N THR A 513 -17.69 -27.08 21.25
CA THR A 513 -16.98 -27.42 20.01
C THR A 513 -15.58 -26.79 19.99
N VAL A 514 -15.48 -25.49 20.27
CA VAL A 514 -14.20 -24.76 20.34
C VAL A 514 -13.29 -25.32 21.43
N ARG A 515 -13.81 -25.66 22.60
CA ARG A 515 -13.02 -26.23 23.70
C ARG A 515 -12.51 -27.62 23.35
N ALA A 516 -13.29 -28.43 22.64
CA ALA A 516 -12.85 -29.73 22.14
C ALA A 516 -11.76 -29.58 21.05
N ALA A 517 -11.97 -28.69 20.07
CA ALA A 517 -11.01 -28.40 19.01
C ALA A 517 -9.69 -27.81 19.54
N SER A 518 -9.77 -26.88 20.49
CA SER A 518 -8.61 -26.27 21.16
C SER A 518 -7.74 -27.30 21.90
N LYS A 519 -8.37 -28.29 22.57
CA LYS A 519 -7.64 -29.42 23.17
C LYS A 519 -6.92 -30.28 22.14
N ARG A 520 -7.59 -30.63 21.03
CA ARG A 520 -6.99 -31.39 19.91
C ARG A 520 -5.79 -30.63 19.31
N LEU A 521 -5.95 -29.33 19.08
CA LEU A 521 -4.92 -28.48 18.47
C LEU A 521 -3.72 -28.27 19.39
N THR A 522 -3.94 -28.12 20.71
CA THR A 522 -2.87 -28.02 21.70
C THR A 522 -2.02 -29.30 21.74
N GLN A 523 -2.65 -30.47 21.60
CA GLN A 523 -1.95 -31.76 21.54
C GLN A 523 -1.08 -31.88 20.28
N GLY A 524 -1.61 -31.50 19.11
CA GLY A 524 -0.86 -31.52 17.83
C GLY A 524 0.30 -30.50 17.77
N MET A 525 0.29 -29.48 18.63
CA MET A 525 1.36 -28.48 18.68
C MET A 525 2.72 -29.05 19.07
N ALA A 526 2.73 -30.10 19.90
CA ALA A 526 3.95 -30.82 20.28
C ALA A 526 4.55 -31.59 19.08
N ASP A 527 3.69 -32.08 18.18
CA ASP A 527 4.11 -32.83 17.00
C ASP A 527 4.80 -31.92 15.97
N PHE A 528 4.36 -30.67 15.82
CA PHE A 528 5.05 -29.69 14.97
C PHE A 528 6.48 -29.40 15.44
N ASN A 529 6.70 -29.23 16.74
CA ASN A 529 8.06 -28.99 17.27
C ASN A 529 8.99 -30.18 17.01
N LYS A 530 8.45 -31.40 17.09
CA LYS A 530 9.17 -32.64 16.75
C LYS A 530 9.40 -32.77 15.24
N ALA A 531 8.44 -32.38 14.42
CA ALA A 531 8.55 -32.39 12.97
C ALA A 531 9.64 -31.42 12.47
N ILE A 532 9.70 -30.20 13.03
CA ILE A 532 10.73 -29.19 12.70
C ILE A 532 12.14 -29.71 12.98
N SER A 533 12.34 -30.43 14.09
CA SER A 533 13.66 -30.97 14.44
C SER A 533 14.04 -32.20 13.62
N SER A 534 13.06 -32.94 13.10
CA SER A 534 13.26 -34.12 12.25
C SER A 534 13.37 -33.82 10.75
N ALA A 535 12.99 -32.62 10.31
CA ALA A 535 12.98 -32.22 8.90
C ALA A 535 14.40 -32.14 8.31
N LYS A 536 14.59 -32.75 7.14
CA LYS A 536 15.93 -32.92 6.53
C LYS A 536 16.28 -31.80 5.56
N THR A 537 15.28 -31.12 5.02
CA THR A 537 15.45 -30.02 4.06
C THR A 537 14.95 -28.70 4.65
N GLU A 538 15.51 -27.58 4.19
CA GLU A 538 15.02 -26.25 4.59
C GLU A 538 13.60 -25.99 4.05
N GLU A 539 13.22 -26.58 2.92
CA GLU A 539 11.86 -26.50 2.36
C GLU A 539 10.81 -27.23 3.21
N GLU A 540 11.15 -28.38 3.81
CA GLU A 540 10.27 -29.06 4.77
C GLU A 540 10.11 -28.22 6.04
N LYS A 541 11.22 -27.66 6.55
CA LYS A 541 11.18 -26.79 7.73
C LYS A 541 10.33 -25.55 7.51
N THR A 542 10.38 -24.92 6.34
CA THR A 542 9.56 -23.74 6.03
C THR A 542 8.08 -24.08 5.97
N LYS A 543 7.70 -25.21 5.35
CA LYS A 543 6.31 -25.69 5.33
C LYS A 543 5.78 -25.99 6.73
N ILE A 544 6.53 -26.74 7.54
CA ILE A 544 6.13 -27.09 8.91
C ILE A 544 6.00 -25.83 9.79
N LYS A 545 6.89 -24.84 9.63
CA LYS A 545 6.78 -23.54 10.32
C LYS A 545 5.54 -22.76 9.89
N ALA A 546 5.17 -22.79 8.60
CA ALA A 546 3.94 -22.15 8.12
C ALA A 546 2.69 -22.81 8.73
N ASP A 547 2.64 -24.14 8.78
CA ASP A 547 1.55 -24.89 9.42
C ASP A 547 1.47 -24.64 10.93
N GLN A 548 2.62 -24.54 11.60
CA GLN A 548 2.70 -24.16 13.01
C GLN A 548 2.17 -22.74 13.25
N GLN A 549 2.49 -21.80 12.36
CA GLN A 549 1.97 -20.43 12.43
C GLN A 549 0.45 -20.40 12.22
N LYS A 550 -0.07 -21.14 11.23
CA LYS A 550 -1.52 -21.29 10.99
C LYS A 550 -2.24 -21.86 12.22
N SER A 551 -1.69 -22.93 12.82
CA SER A 551 -2.20 -23.53 14.07
C SER A 551 -2.18 -22.54 15.23
N THR A 552 -1.14 -21.72 15.34
CA THR A 552 -1.05 -20.66 16.36
C THR A 552 -2.14 -19.61 16.17
N MET A 553 -2.42 -19.20 14.93
CA MET A 553 -3.51 -18.27 14.62
C MET A 553 -4.88 -18.85 14.93
N THR A 554 -5.13 -20.11 14.58
CA THR A 554 -6.37 -20.82 14.93
C THR A 554 -6.56 -20.91 16.45
N MET A 555 -5.51 -21.21 17.23
CA MET A 555 -5.58 -21.19 18.69
C MET A 555 -5.96 -19.81 19.25
N ARG A 556 -5.45 -18.72 18.65
CA ARG A 556 -5.86 -17.36 19.04
C ARG A 556 -7.33 -17.13 18.76
N SER A 557 -7.81 -17.52 17.58
CA SER A 557 -9.22 -17.42 17.22
C SER A 557 -10.12 -18.15 18.22
N TYR A 558 -9.79 -19.38 18.60
CA TYR A 558 -10.51 -20.14 19.64
C TYR A 558 -10.54 -19.41 20.99
N ASN A 559 -9.40 -18.87 21.45
CA ASN A 559 -9.35 -18.12 22.70
C ASN A 559 -10.20 -16.83 22.63
N ASN A 560 -10.17 -16.14 21.48
CA ASN A 560 -10.99 -14.95 21.24
C ASN A 560 -12.49 -15.29 21.28
N ILE A 561 -12.91 -16.38 20.62
CA ILE A 561 -14.30 -16.85 20.64
C ILE A 561 -14.75 -17.11 22.08
N LEU A 562 -13.98 -17.87 22.86
CA LEU A 562 -14.31 -18.16 24.26
C LEU A 562 -14.37 -16.89 25.12
N ALA A 563 -13.46 -15.94 24.90
CA ALA A 563 -13.45 -14.68 25.63
C ALA A 563 -14.68 -13.80 25.30
N MET A 564 -15.22 -13.90 24.08
CA MET A 564 -16.40 -13.17 23.62
C MET A 564 -17.71 -13.87 24.00
N SER A 565 -17.77 -15.19 23.91
CA SER A 565 -19.00 -15.95 24.16
C SER A 565 -19.36 -16.01 25.65
N GLN A 566 -18.37 -16.15 26.53
CA GLN A 566 -18.62 -16.35 27.98
C GLN A 566 -19.39 -15.17 28.63
N PRO A 567 -19.06 -13.88 28.38
CA PRO A 567 -19.83 -12.76 28.92
C PRO A 567 -21.29 -12.69 28.46
N LEU A 568 -21.63 -13.33 27.33
CA LEU A 568 -22.96 -13.26 26.72
C LEU A 568 -24.01 -14.16 27.38
N HIS A 569 -23.60 -15.04 28.30
CA HIS A 569 -24.53 -15.89 29.06
C HIS A 569 -25.38 -15.13 30.08
N GLY A 570 -24.96 -13.93 30.50
CA GLY A 570 -25.73 -13.10 31.43
C GLY A 570 -27.09 -12.68 30.85
N LYS A 571 -28.10 -12.52 31.71
CA LYS A 571 -29.42 -11.96 31.31
C LYS A 571 -29.34 -10.51 30.84
N SER A 572 -28.32 -9.79 31.33
CA SER A 572 -27.95 -8.43 30.94
C SER A 572 -26.43 -8.41 30.72
N PRO A 573 -25.95 -8.84 29.54
CA PRO A 573 -24.52 -8.97 29.27
C PRO A 573 -23.84 -7.61 29.15
N LEU A 574 -22.56 -7.55 29.54
CA LEU A 574 -21.70 -6.41 29.24
C LEU A 574 -21.01 -6.65 27.91
N PHE A 575 -21.29 -5.79 26.93
CA PHE A 575 -20.69 -5.89 25.61
C PHE A 575 -19.29 -5.29 25.59
N ILE A 576 -18.37 -5.94 24.88
CA ILE A 576 -16.98 -5.52 24.76
C ILE A 576 -16.90 -4.40 23.71
N GLY A 577 -16.76 -3.15 24.15
CA GLY A 577 -16.60 -1.99 23.26
C GLY A 577 -15.16 -1.47 23.15
N ASP A 578 -14.26 -1.96 23.99
CA ASP A 578 -12.99 -1.31 24.35
C ASP A 578 -11.76 -1.93 23.70
N LYS A 579 -11.86 -2.43 22.45
CA LYS A 579 -10.75 -2.98 21.62
C LYS A 579 -9.75 -3.90 22.35
N LYS A 580 -10.14 -4.47 23.51
CA LYS A 580 -9.26 -5.30 24.35
C LYS A 580 -8.93 -6.62 23.66
N ILE A 581 -9.85 -7.11 22.85
CA ILE A 581 -9.65 -8.28 22.01
C ILE A 581 -8.96 -7.83 20.73
N THR A 582 -7.82 -8.42 20.44
CA THR A 582 -7.14 -8.28 19.15
C THR A 582 -7.50 -9.47 18.29
N LEU A 583 -8.06 -9.20 17.11
CA LEU A 583 -8.45 -10.22 16.14
C LEU A 583 -7.26 -11.10 15.74
N SER A 584 -7.50 -12.38 15.49
CA SER A 584 -6.46 -13.40 15.32
C SER A 584 -5.46 -13.11 14.18
N TRP A 585 -5.87 -12.37 13.15
CA TRP A 585 -5.07 -11.98 11.99
C TRP A 585 -4.44 -10.57 12.09
N MET A 586 -4.67 -9.83 13.18
CA MET A 586 -4.07 -8.51 13.37
C MET A 586 -2.74 -8.59 14.13
N GLU A 587 -1.81 -7.70 13.80
CA GLU A 587 -0.53 -7.60 14.49
C GLU A 587 -0.72 -7.21 15.97
N GLN A 588 -0.02 -7.92 16.85
CA GLN A 588 0.06 -7.56 18.25
C GLN A 588 1.03 -6.39 18.43
N PRO A 589 0.75 -5.43 19.33
CA PRO A 589 1.80 -4.56 19.86
C PRO A 589 2.92 -5.46 20.41
N LYS A 590 4.15 -5.32 19.90
CA LYS A 590 5.29 -6.08 20.42
C LYS A 590 5.40 -5.82 21.93
N LYS A 591 5.09 -6.82 22.76
CA LYS A 591 5.45 -6.77 24.18
C LYS A 591 6.99 -6.79 24.25
N PRO A 592 7.64 -5.87 24.98
CA PRO A 592 9.07 -5.97 25.21
C PRO A 592 9.34 -7.32 25.90
N ALA A 593 10.23 -8.11 25.32
CA ALA A 593 10.57 -9.42 25.84
C ALA A 593 11.07 -9.25 27.29
N ALA A 594 10.39 -9.89 28.23
CA ALA A 594 10.88 -10.00 29.60
C ALA A 594 12.19 -10.79 29.56
N SER A 595 13.31 -10.12 29.86
CA SER A 595 14.61 -10.77 30.03
C SER A 595 14.57 -11.68 31.25
N THR A 596 14.32 -12.97 31.03
CA THR A 596 14.54 -14.00 32.05
C THR A 596 16.02 -14.38 32.05
N ALA A 597 16.82 -13.62 32.81
CA ALA A 597 18.18 -14.01 33.16
C ALA A 597 18.13 -15.14 34.22
N GLY A 598 17.97 -16.38 33.74
CA GLY A 598 18.14 -17.59 34.54
C GLY A 598 19.59 -18.04 34.55
N GLY A 599 20.43 -17.40 35.36
CA GLY A 599 21.79 -17.85 35.67
C GLY A 599 21.80 -18.74 36.91
N LYS A 600 22.06 -20.05 36.73
CA LYS A 600 22.35 -21.02 37.80
C LYS A 600 23.36 -20.45 38.80
N ARG A 601 23.03 -20.44 40.09
CA ARG A 601 24.01 -20.27 41.17
C ARG A 601 23.97 -21.49 42.08
N THR A 602 25.11 -22.18 42.13
CA THR A 602 25.45 -23.28 43.02
C THR A 602 25.27 -22.89 44.50
N GLN A 603 24.68 -23.80 45.28
CA GLN A 603 24.67 -23.73 46.75
C GLN A 603 26.10 -23.87 47.32
N PRO A 604 26.34 -23.27 48.50
CA PRO A 604 27.14 -23.92 49.51
C PRO A 604 26.34 -24.17 50.80
N ALA A 605 26.75 -25.24 51.49
CA ALA A 605 26.15 -25.77 52.71
C ALA A 605 26.59 -25.02 53.99
N SER A 606 25.70 -25.09 55.01
CA SER A 606 25.96 -25.23 56.46
C SER A 606 26.93 -24.23 57.14
N ASN A 607 26.42 -23.34 58.01
CA ASN A 607 26.33 -23.52 59.48
C ASN A 607 26.12 -22.18 60.24
N GLY A 608 25.27 -22.19 61.27
CA GLY A 608 25.51 -21.48 62.54
C GLY A 608 24.89 -20.09 62.79
N ASN A 609 23.90 -20.08 63.71
CA ASN A 609 23.55 -19.09 64.75
C ASN A 609 23.28 -17.58 64.45
N ALA A 610 22.18 -17.10 65.03
CA ALA A 610 21.66 -15.73 65.09
C ALA A 610 22.49 -14.80 66.05
N PRO A 611 22.08 -13.55 66.40
CA PRO A 611 21.11 -12.58 65.83
C PRO A 611 21.60 -11.09 65.79
N LEU A 612 20.71 -10.19 65.31
CA LEU A 612 20.48 -8.79 65.75
C LEU A 612 21.54 -7.65 65.54
N ASN A 613 21.13 -6.72 64.66
CA ASN A 613 20.92 -5.27 64.89
C ASN A 613 22.10 -4.27 65.06
N LYS A 614 21.87 -3.12 64.42
CA LYS A 614 22.38 -1.75 64.67
C LYS A 614 23.80 -1.33 64.24
N LYS A 615 23.79 -0.48 63.20
CA LYS A 615 24.06 0.97 63.26
C LYS A 615 25.52 1.45 63.15
N GLY A 616 25.76 2.18 62.06
CA GLY A 616 26.64 3.35 62.00
C GLY A 616 28.07 3.05 61.52
N ARG A 617 28.83 4.01 60.99
CA ARG A 617 28.57 5.37 60.50
C ARG A 617 29.94 5.85 59.96
N GLY A 618 29.97 6.42 58.77
CA GLY A 618 31.07 7.27 58.28
C GLY A 618 32.36 6.52 57.91
N ASP A 619 33.25 7.08 57.10
CA ASP A 619 33.28 8.38 56.42
C ASP A 619 34.48 8.33 55.46
N GLY A 620 34.48 9.20 54.43
CA GLY A 620 35.70 9.61 53.74
C GLY A 620 35.77 9.29 52.25
N GLY A 621 35.36 10.25 51.43
CA GLY A 621 35.73 10.32 50.00
C GLY A 621 34.84 11.19 49.13
N MET A 622 34.92 12.51 49.31
CA MET A 622 34.17 13.56 48.60
C MET A 622 34.13 13.48 47.06
N HIS A 623 32.97 13.70 46.45
CA HIS A 623 32.64 14.94 45.69
C HIS A 623 31.13 15.01 45.42
N ASN A 624 30.48 16.09 45.86
CA ASN A 624 29.03 16.27 45.84
C ASN A 624 28.61 17.13 44.63
N GLN A 625 27.60 16.63 43.91
CA GLN A 625 26.43 17.34 43.37
C GLN A 625 26.56 18.59 42.46
N LEU A 626 25.89 18.41 41.30
CA LEU A 626 24.98 19.34 40.62
C LEU A 626 25.55 20.60 39.97
N VAL A 627 25.50 20.66 38.63
CA VAL A 627 25.01 21.86 37.93
C VAL A 627 24.29 21.48 36.64
N ASN A 628 22.99 21.79 36.58
CA ASN A 628 22.29 22.08 35.34
C ASN A 628 21.90 23.56 35.39
N ARG A 629 22.08 24.23 34.25
CA ARG A 629 21.51 25.53 33.82
C ARG A 629 22.47 26.73 33.81
N ALA A 630 22.88 27.10 32.59
CA ALA A 630 23.38 28.42 32.24
C ALA A 630 22.19 29.38 32.01
N PHE A 631 22.19 30.50 32.72
CA PHE A 631 21.63 31.80 32.32
C PHE A 631 22.30 32.86 33.20
N GLU A 632 23.11 33.72 32.58
CA GLU A 632 23.74 34.87 33.24
C GLU A 632 22.80 36.08 33.26
N GLY A 633 22.94 36.92 34.30
CA GLY A 633 22.77 38.37 34.16
C GLY A 633 21.84 39.10 35.14
N LEU A 634 22.26 39.24 36.41
CA LEU A 634 22.34 40.46 37.26
C LEU A 634 21.18 41.51 37.36
N PRO A 635 21.11 42.38 38.39
CA PRO A 635 21.10 42.11 39.84
C PRO A 635 20.15 43.04 40.67
N ARG A 636 20.18 42.80 42.01
CA ARG A 636 19.92 43.68 43.18
C ARG A 636 18.50 43.81 43.78
N GLY A 637 18.38 43.33 45.03
CA GLY A 637 18.13 44.23 46.17
C GLY A 637 17.06 43.84 47.22
N GLY A 638 17.51 43.47 48.45
CA GLY A 638 16.84 43.66 49.77
C GLY A 638 15.58 42.82 50.06
N GLY A 639 15.21 42.39 51.27
CA GLY A 639 15.66 42.66 52.64
C GLY A 639 14.46 42.68 53.60
N ARG A 640 14.52 41.89 54.70
CA ARG A 640 13.82 42.03 56.02
C ARG A 640 12.29 41.85 56.16
N GLY A 641 11.89 40.85 56.96
CA GLY A 641 11.46 41.04 58.37
C GLY A 641 9.95 41.20 58.73
N SER A 642 9.60 40.59 59.88
CA SER A 642 8.36 40.70 60.70
C SER A 642 7.18 39.77 60.31
N GLY A 643 6.46 39.05 61.17
CA GLY A 643 6.41 38.99 62.64
C GLY A 643 4.95 38.96 63.14
N ARG A 644 4.62 37.96 63.99
CA ARG A 644 3.41 37.81 64.87
C ARG A 644 2.07 37.47 64.16
N GLY A 645 1.16 36.65 64.71
CA GLY A 645 1.10 35.94 65.98
C GLY A 645 -0.29 35.30 66.22
N ARG A 646 -0.30 34.22 67.04
CA ARG A 646 -1.34 33.69 67.97
C ARG A 646 -2.84 33.81 67.63
N GLY A 647 -3.55 32.68 67.78
CA GLY A 647 -4.99 32.68 68.11
C GLY A 647 -5.59 31.28 68.35
N ARG A 648 -6.09 31.03 69.57
CA ARG A 648 -6.57 29.76 70.16
C ARG A 648 -7.86 29.16 69.54
N GLY A 649 -7.93 27.83 69.50
CA GLY A 649 -8.80 27.00 70.36
C GLY A 649 -10.32 26.97 70.12
N GLY A 650 -10.89 25.76 70.05
CA GLY A 650 -12.33 25.56 70.24
C GLY A 650 -12.82 24.16 69.84
N ARG A 651 -13.16 23.34 70.84
CA ARG A 651 -13.80 22.02 70.73
C ARG A 651 -15.27 22.17 70.27
N GLY A 652 -15.83 21.13 69.65
CA GLY A 652 -17.29 20.93 69.64
C GLY A 652 -17.78 19.89 68.62
N ARG A 653 -18.17 18.72 69.12
CA ARG A 653 -18.87 17.65 68.39
C ARG A 653 -20.38 17.92 68.36
N GLY A 654 -21.07 17.32 67.37
CA GLY A 654 -22.53 17.10 67.34
C GLY A 654 -23.07 17.41 65.93
N TRP A 655 -23.22 16.47 65.00
CA TRP A 655 -24.28 15.44 64.88
C TRP A 655 -25.70 15.99 65.14
N GLY A 656 -26.52 16.02 64.07
CA GLY A 656 -27.94 16.36 64.12
C GLY A 656 -28.57 16.59 62.75
N TYR A 657 -28.87 15.48 62.06
CA TYR A 657 -29.89 15.25 61.02
C TYR A 657 -30.65 16.44 60.40
N ARG A 658 -30.62 16.51 59.06
CA ARG A 658 -31.76 16.11 58.22
C ARG A 658 -31.30 15.61 56.87
#